data_AF-A0A5N8XZK0-F1
#
_entry.id   AF-A0A5N8XZK0-F1
#
_cell.length_a   1.000
_cell.length_b   1.000
_cell.length_c   1.000
_cell.angle_alpha   90.00
_cell.angle_beta   90.00
_cell.angle_gamma   90.00
#
_symmetry.space_group_name_H-M   'P 1'
#
loop_
_entity.id
_entity.type
_entity.pdbx_description
1 polymer ?
#
loop_
_entity_poly.entity_id
_entity_poly.type
_entity_poly.pdbx_seq_one_letter_code
_entity_poly.pdbx_strand_id
1 'polypeptide(L)'
;YAVIRGSAVNNDGAGETLTTPYRYGQESVIRLAHERAGVDPRDIQYVEAHGTGTRKGDPVEAAALGAVIGSARPSDSPLLVGSAKTNIGHLEGAAGIAGLIKTVLCVKNRTLVPSLNFDTPHRDIPLDQLNVRVQQSTGPWPRSDVPLVAGVSSFGMGGTNCHVVMSEWVPHADGGSASGSDLPPAEVRMPVCAWPVSGRSERALRDQANRLLAHVLADPEQGVADLAGSLATTRTAFEHRAVVVGDDRKALLAGLTAVAEGRKSASGLVQGLAGEPRTALLCSGQGSQRLGMGRELYATFPRYAQAFDTVCAGLDRHLRGTVSAEVKSVVFAADGSAEAQLLDQTVYTQTALFAVEVALFRLLEHWGVRPDYLMGHSIGELAAAHIADVLSLDDACALVAARAGLIQGLPTGGAMVAVRTAESEMLPSLAGREGEVSIAAVNGPAAVVLSGDEAAVAEIAAGWAKHGRTTTRLRVSHAFHSPRMDGILGTFRERVARLSFRSPRIPLVSTVTGKPATAEELASPDYWVRQVRGTVRFLDAMRWLEDSGGVTVFAELGPRAVLAGMGRDCVSAPDSAFLPALRGGEGETRALLTMLAGLHVRGATVDWDVLAADAGTRRLKLPTYAFQRERYWIEPPAVGTARQAERPVGDGSARTQQADRLDTPAPADMPLPHRLAQLSVREAERELLTLVCTETAAMLGHDAAATVPTERAFRDLGLDSYGSVELRNRLSAAVGTLLPDTLLFDHPTPAAVAQRLRGELLGDAPLVRHVEATSVSEDDPIAIVSMACRFPGGVDSPEELWRVVAEERDLIGPFPDDRGW
;
A
#
# COMPACT_ATOMS: atom_id res chain seq x y z
N TYR A 1 2.23 19.00 -16.34
CA TYR A 1 2.92 19.16 -17.64
C TYR A 1 2.11 20.01 -18.60
N ALA A 2 0.82 19.73 -18.76
CA ALA A 2 -0.13 20.55 -19.52
C ALA A 2 -1.55 20.32 -18.98
N VAL A 3 -2.53 21.08 -19.48
CA VAL A 3 -3.94 20.95 -19.15
C VAL A 3 -4.73 20.68 -20.44
N ILE A 4 -5.46 19.57 -20.53
CA ILE A 4 -6.42 19.34 -21.61
C ILE A 4 -7.68 20.14 -21.28
N ARG A 5 -7.92 21.21 -22.06
CA ARG A 5 -9.01 22.16 -21.85
C ARG A 5 -10.33 21.62 -22.39
N GLY A 6 -10.27 20.93 -23.52
CA GLY A 6 -11.40 20.20 -24.08
C GLY A 6 -10.99 19.32 -25.26
N SER A 7 -11.85 18.37 -25.59
CA SER A 7 -11.69 17.48 -26.73
C SER A 7 -13.04 17.21 -27.40
N ALA A 8 -12.99 16.82 -28.66
CA ALA A 8 -14.16 16.36 -29.39
C ALA A 8 -13.82 15.18 -30.29
N VAL A 9 -14.80 14.29 -30.47
CA VAL A 9 -14.76 13.18 -31.41
C VAL A 9 -16.01 13.24 -32.29
N ASN A 10 -15.87 13.04 -33.59
CA ASN A 10 -17.00 12.88 -34.52
C ASN A 10 -16.69 11.81 -35.60
N ASN A 11 -17.54 11.71 -36.61
CA ASN A 11 -17.31 10.85 -37.77
C ASN A 11 -17.66 11.60 -39.08
N ASP A 12 -16.91 11.31 -40.14
CA ASP A 12 -17.08 11.88 -41.48
C ASP A 12 -18.42 11.51 -42.14
N GLY A 13 -19.09 10.44 -41.69
CA GLY A 13 -20.41 10.03 -42.18
C GLY A 13 -20.35 9.45 -43.60
N ALA A 14 -21.37 9.75 -44.41
CA ALA A 14 -21.50 9.24 -45.79
C ALA A 14 -20.65 10.08 -46.78
N GLY A 15 -19.32 10.05 -46.61
CA GLY A 15 -18.38 10.63 -47.59
C GLY A 15 -18.32 9.82 -48.89
N GLU A 16 -17.56 10.28 -49.89
CA GLU A 16 -17.46 9.64 -51.22
C GLU A 16 -17.02 8.16 -51.15
N THR A 17 -16.18 7.80 -50.17
CA THR A 17 -15.75 6.42 -49.89
C THR A 17 -15.40 6.28 -48.42
N LEU A 18 -15.43 5.06 -47.90
CA LEU A 18 -15.12 4.74 -46.49
C LEU A 18 -13.78 5.30 -45.99
N THR A 19 -12.77 5.40 -46.88
CA THR A 19 -11.39 5.75 -46.51
C THR A 19 -10.97 7.16 -46.91
N THR A 20 -11.86 7.93 -47.56
CA THR A 20 -11.52 9.29 -48.00
C THR A 20 -11.92 10.29 -46.91
N PRO A 21 -10.96 11.08 -46.39
CA PRO A 21 -11.25 12.04 -45.33
C PRO A 21 -12.21 13.13 -45.81
N TYR A 22 -13.12 13.57 -44.93
CA TYR A 22 -14.10 14.60 -45.24
C TYR A 22 -13.82 15.92 -44.53
N ARG A 23 -13.59 16.98 -45.30
CA ARG A 23 -13.24 18.31 -44.78
C ARG A 23 -14.23 18.84 -43.74
N TYR A 24 -15.53 18.72 -44.00
CA TYR A 24 -16.56 19.22 -43.08
C TYR A 24 -16.55 18.46 -41.75
N GLY A 25 -16.26 17.15 -41.76
CA GLY A 25 -16.08 16.35 -40.55
C GLY A 25 -14.94 16.88 -39.69
N GLN A 26 -13.77 17.14 -40.31
CA GLN A 26 -12.62 17.71 -39.62
C GLN A 26 -12.86 19.14 -39.11
N GLU A 27 -13.47 20.02 -39.91
CA GLU A 27 -13.81 21.36 -39.44
C GLU A 27 -14.77 21.34 -38.25
N SER A 28 -15.78 20.46 -38.31
CA SER A 28 -16.80 20.34 -37.27
C SER A 28 -16.21 19.84 -35.95
N VAL A 29 -15.30 18.85 -35.98
CA VAL A 29 -14.66 18.36 -34.75
C VAL A 29 -13.72 19.40 -34.15
N ILE A 30 -12.99 20.16 -34.98
CA ILE A 30 -12.10 21.22 -34.49
C ILE A 30 -12.92 22.32 -33.80
N ARG A 31 -14.01 22.81 -34.41
CA ARG A 31 -14.90 23.82 -33.80
C ARG A 31 -15.49 23.32 -32.48
N LEU A 32 -16.01 22.09 -32.46
CA LEU A 32 -16.61 21.52 -31.26
C LEU A 32 -15.59 21.39 -30.12
N ALA A 33 -14.36 20.99 -30.40
CA ALA A 33 -13.32 20.90 -29.37
C ALA A 33 -12.97 22.27 -28.77
N HIS A 34 -12.96 23.34 -29.58
CA HIS A 34 -12.71 24.71 -29.11
C HIS A 34 -13.86 25.26 -28.27
N GLU A 35 -15.10 25.03 -28.72
CA GLU A 35 -16.31 25.38 -27.97
C GLU A 35 -16.30 24.73 -26.58
N ARG A 36 -16.01 23.42 -26.52
CA ARG A 36 -15.93 22.67 -25.26
C ARG A 36 -14.78 23.11 -24.37
N ALA A 37 -13.64 23.48 -24.98
CA ALA A 37 -12.50 24.00 -24.24
C ALA A 37 -12.71 25.43 -23.71
N GLY A 38 -13.71 26.16 -24.21
CA GLY A 38 -13.87 27.60 -23.95
C GLY A 38 -12.65 28.40 -24.42
N VAL A 39 -11.99 27.94 -25.49
CA VAL A 39 -10.75 28.53 -26.03
C VAL A 39 -11.05 29.12 -27.40
N ASP A 40 -10.69 30.39 -27.59
CA ASP A 40 -10.80 31.05 -28.88
C ASP A 40 -9.77 30.46 -29.87
N PRO A 41 -10.14 30.09 -31.12
CA PRO A 41 -9.19 29.64 -32.12
C PRO A 41 -8.00 30.58 -32.34
N ARG A 42 -8.15 31.89 -32.06
CA ARG A 42 -7.06 32.89 -32.11
C ARG A 42 -5.96 32.64 -31.09
N ASP A 43 -6.26 31.91 -30.02
CA ASP A 43 -5.30 31.63 -28.95
C ASP A 43 -4.40 30.44 -29.25
N ILE A 44 -4.83 29.53 -30.15
CA ILE A 44 -4.04 28.37 -30.59
C ILE A 44 -2.77 28.81 -31.32
N GLN A 45 -1.61 28.51 -30.75
CA GLN A 45 -0.31 28.88 -31.33
C GLN A 45 0.28 27.77 -32.20
N TYR A 46 -0.06 26.52 -31.92
CA TYR A 46 0.47 25.33 -32.58
C TYR A 46 -0.61 24.25 -32.71
N VAL A 47 -0.63 23.53 -33.84
CA VAL A 47 -1.38 22.28 -33.97
C VAL A 47 -0.44 21.14 -34.36
N GLU A 48 -0.46 20.10 -33.54
CA GLU A 48 0.02 18.79 -33.92
C GLU A 48 -1.01 18.13 -34.83
N ALA A 49 -0.73 18.16 -36.13
CA ALA A 49 -1.60 17.65 -37.16
C ALA A 49 -1.64 16.11 -37.18
N HIS A 50 -2.71 15.55 -37.74
CA HIS A 50 -2.75 14.15 -38.14
C HIS A 50 -1.64 13.87 -39.17
N GLY A 51 -1.47 14.71 -40.19
CA GLY A 51 -0.26 14.85 -41.02
C GLY A 51 0.41 13.54 -41.39
N THR A 52 -0.29 12.72 -42.19
CA THR A 52 0.16 11.38 -42.59
C THR A 52 0.99 11.36 -43.86
N GLY A 53 1.15 12.49 -44.54
CA GLY A 53 1.90 12.58 -45.79
C GLY A 53 1.08 12.06 -46.97
N THR A 54 -0.25 11.98 -46.84
CA THR A 54 -1.10 11.41 -47.89
C THR A 54 -1.51 12.47 -48.89
N ARG A 55 -1.44 12.13 -50.19
CA ARG A 55 -1.77 13.07 -51.29
C ARG A 55 -3.18 13.68 -51.20
N LYS A 56 -4.15 12.95 -50.63
CA LYS A 56 -5.53 13.41 -50.44
C LYS A 56 -5.78 13.98 -49.04
N GLY A 57 -5.20 13.38 -48.00
CA GLY A 57 -5.53 13.74 -46.62
C GLY A 57 -4.88 15.05 -46.17
N ASP A 58 -3.61 15.28 -46.50
CA ASP A 58 -2.90 16.48 -46.06
C ASP A 58 -3.55 17.78 -46.59
N PRO A 59 -4.00 17.88 -47.87
CA PRO A 59 -4.78 19.03 -48.32
C PRO A 59 -6.11 19.21 -47.60
N VAL A 60 -6.84 18.13 -47.30
CA VAL A 60 -8.12 18.19 -46.58
C VAL A 60 -7.92 18.73 -45.16
N GLU A 61 -6.89 18.23 -44.46
CA GLU A 61 -6.56 18.67 -43.11
C GLU A 61 -6.08 20.13 -43.07
N ALA A 62 -5.16 20.51 -43.95
CA ALA A 62 -4.68 21.88 -44.02
C ALA A 62 -5.83 22.86 -44.31
N ALA A 63 -6.76 22.49 -45.20
CA ALA A 63 -7.94 23.29 -45.49
C ALA A 63 -8.89 23.41 -44.29
N ALA A 64 -9.08 22.34 -43.51
CA ALA A 64 -9.90 22.37 -42.30
C ALA A 64 -9.29 23.26 -41.20
N LEU A 65 -7.97 23.14 -40.97
CA LEU A 65 -7.23 23.98 -40.03
C LEU A 65 -7.24 25.46 -40.44
N GLY A 66 -7.02 25.74 -41.73
CA GLY A 66 -7.12 27.10 -42.28
C GLY A 66 -8.52 27.69 -42.13
N ALA A 67 -9.57 26.88 -42.32
CA ALA A 67 -10.95 27.34 -42.22
C ALA A 67 -11.39 27.68 -40.79
N VAL A 68 -10.91 26.93 -39.78
CA VAL A 68 -11.33 27.11 -38.38
C VAL A 68 -10.39 28.01 -37.59
N ILE A 69 -9.08 27.80 -37.74
CA ILE A 69 -8.07 28.46 -36.91
C ILE A 69 -7.34 29.54 -37.72
N GLY A 70 -6.87 29.22 -38.92
CA GLY A 70 -6.14 30.17 -39.76
C GLY A 70 -6.93 31.44 -40.08
N SER A 71 -8.23 31.28 -40.41
CA SER A 71 -9.17 32.37 -40.74
C SER A 71 -9.51 33.28 -39.56
N ALA A 72 -9.40 32.78 -38.33
CA ALA A 72 -9.64 33.56 -37.13
C ALA A 72 -8.42 34.44 -36.77
N ARG A 73 -7.23 34.10 -37.26
CA ARG A 73 -5.95 34.71 -36.88
C ARG A 73 -5.56 35.87 -37.81
N PRO A 74 -4.81 36.88 -37.31
CA PRO A 74 -4.19 37.91 -38.16
C PRO A 74 -3.28 37.30 -39.23
N SER A 75 -3.20 37.94 -40.41
CA SER A 75 -2.41 37.45 -41.55
C SER A 75 -0.90 37.44 -41.33
N ASP A 76 -0.39 38.22 -40.37
CA ASP A 76 1.01 38.27 -39.97
C ASP A 76 1.35 37.27 -38.84
N SER A 77 0.37 36.50 -38.37
CA SER A 77 0.51 35.52 -37.28
C SER A 77 -0.03 34.13 -37.68
N PRO A 78 0.59 33.46 -38.67
CA PRO A 78 0.11 32.16 -39.15
C PRO A 78 0.12 31.10 -38.05
N LEU A 79 -0.83 30.17 -38.13
CA LEU A 79 -0.86 28.99 -37.27
C LEU A 79 0.36 28.12 -37.57
N LEU A 80 1.15 27.78 -36.54
CA LEU A 80 2.20 26.78 -36.70
C LEU A 80 1.62 25.37 -36.66
N VAL A 81 2.09 24.50 -37.57
CA VAL A 81 1.70 23.09 -37.61
C VAL A 81 2.91 22.18 -37.69
N GLY A 82 2.77 20.96 -37.17
CA GLY A 82 3.77 19.90 -37.33
C GLY A 82 3.17 18.52 -37.08
N SER A 83 3.94 17.46 -37.36
CA SER A 83 3.52 16.07 -37.13
C SER A 83 4.68 15.22 -36.64
N ALA A 84 4.49 14.52 -35.52
CA ALA A 84 5.41 13.56 -34.92
C ALA A 84 5.68 12.39 -35.87
N LYS A 85 4.74 12.11 -36.80
CA LYS A 85 4.89 11.04 -37.79
C LYS A 85 6.09 11.25 -38.71
N THR A 86 6.52 12.50 -38.88
CA THR A 86 7.74 12.80 -39.64
C THR A 86 9.02 12.35 -38.94
N ASN A 87 8.98 12.11 -37.62
CA ASN A 87 10.11 11.62 -36.83
C ASN A 87 10.03 10.11 -36.55
N ILE A 88 8.84 9.58 -36.23
CA ILE A 88 8.68 8.20 -35.71
C ILE A 88 7.74 7.32 -36.55
N GLY A 89 7.26 7.81 -37.68
CA GLY A 89 6.29 7.12 -38.51
C GLY A 89 4.86 7.17 -37.96
N HIS A 90 3.92 6.56 -38.70
CA HIS A 90 2.53 6.47 -38.28
C HIS A 90 2.33 5.25 -37.38
N LEU A 91 2.17 5.46 -36.08
CA LEU A 91 1.95 4.39 -35.09
C LEU A 91 0.50 3.89 -35.01
N GLU A 92 -0.24 3.99 -36.12
CA GLU A 92 -1.67 3.61 -36.22
C GLU A 92 -2.51 4.04 -35.01
N GLY A 93 -3.04 3.09 -34.23
CA GLY A 93 -3.84 3.35 -33.04
C GLY A 93 -3.14 4.20 -31.96
N ALA A 94 -1.80 4.20 -31.93
CA ALA A 94 -1.00 5.01 -31.01
C ALA A 94 -0.57 6.38 -31.61
N ALA A 95 -1.02 6.74 -32.81
CA ALA A 95 -0.58 7.98 -33.47
C ALA A 95 -1.06 9.24 -32.74
N GLY A 96 -2.31 9.26 -32.25
CA GLY A 96 -2.86 10.41 -31.52
C GLY A 96 -2.13 10.67 -30.21
N ILE A 97 -1.89 9.63 -29.41
CA ILE A 97 -1.17 9.76 -28.14
C ILE A 97 0.30 10.16 -28.34
N ALA A 98 0.94 9.71 -29.41
CA ALA A 98 2.29 10.16 -29.75
C ALA A 98 2.35 11.67 -30.06
N GLY A 99 1.37 12.18 -30.80
CA GLY A 99 1.21 13.61 -31.06
C GLY A 99 0.93 14.41 -29.78
N LEU A 100 0.08 13.88 -28.90
CA LEU A 100 -0.18 14.45 -27.57
C LEU A 100 1.09 14.53 -26.73
N ILE A 101 1.86 13.44 -26.63
CA ILE A 101 3.13 13.40 -25.88
C ILE A 101 4.12 14.44 -26.41
N LYS A 102 4.30 14.53 -27.74
CA LYS A 102 5.16 15.55 -28.36
C LYS A 102 4.71 16.95 -27.95
N THR A 103 3.42 17.25 -28.06
CA THR A 103 2.86 18.57 -27.78
C THR A 103 3.02 18.95 -26.30
N VAL A 104 2.73 18.02 -25.39
CA VAL A 104 2.92 18.21 -23.94
C VAL A 104 4.40 18.47 -23.59
N LEU A 105 5.33 17.77 -24.25
CA LEU A 105 6.76 18.03 -24.10
C LEU A 105 7.16 19.40 -24.66
N CYS A 106 6.59 19.82 -25.79
CA CYS A 106 6.83 21.15 -26.34
C CYS A 106 6.33 22.28 -25.43
N VAL A 107 5.16 22.08 -24.79
CA VAL A 107 4.61 23.00 -23.79
C VAL A 107 5.51 23.05 -22.56
N LYS A 108 5.83 21.89 -21.97
CA LYS A 108 6.66 21.78 -20.77
C LYS A 108 8.04 22.41 -20.95
N ASN A 109 8.67 22.21 -22.10
CA ASN A 109 10.01 22.75 -22.39
C ASN A 109 9.95 24.13 -23.06
N ARG A 110 8.76 24.73 -23.22
CA ARG A 110 8.52 26.00 -23.92
C ARG A 110 9.25 26.11 -25.26
N THR A 111 9.35 25.00 -25.99
CA THR A 111 10.13 24.89 -27.24
C THR A 111 9.37 24.04 -28.25
N LEU A 112 9.22 24.53 -29.47
CA LEU A 112 8.71 23.77 -30.62
C LEU A 112 9.85 23.07 -31.35
N VAL A 113 9.59 21.87 -31.86
CA VAL A 113 10.55 21.04 -32.60
C VAL A 113 10.13 20.90 -34.07
N PRO A 114 11.07 20.70 -35.00
CA PRO A 114 10.77 20.67 -36.42
C PRO A 114 9.94 19.45 -36.83
N SER A 115 9.01 19.68 -37.77
CA SER A 115 8.40 18.65 -38.61
C SER A 115 9.37 18.35 -39.75
N LEU A 116 9.86 17.12 -39.84
CA LEU A 116 10.88 16.72 -40.81
C LEU A 116 10.27 16.52 -42.21
N ASN A 117 11.14 16.45 -43.22
CA ASN A 117 10.78 16.13 -44.62
C ASN A 117 9.83 17.15 -45.29
N PHE A 118 9.87 18.41 -44.86
CA PHE A 118 9.13 19.52 -45.47
C PHE A 118 10.09 20.48 -46.18
N ASP A 119 10.52 20.10 -47.39
CA ASP A 119 11.44 20.90 -48.22
C ASP A 119 10.71 21.74 -49.27
N THR A 120 9.74 21.14 -49.97
CA THR A 120 8.93 21.80 -51.01
C THR A 120 7.44 21.73 -50.63
N PRO A 121 6.74 22.87 -50.46
CA PRO A 121 5.32 22.87 -50.17
C PRO A 121 4.50 22.13 -51.24
N HIS A 122 3.50 21.38 -50.81
CA HIS A 122 2.61 20.66 -51.73
C HIS A 122 1.75 21.66 -52.52
N ARG A 123 1.71 21.52 -53.85
CA ARG A 123 1.01 22.47 -54.76
C ARG A 123 -0.47 22.68 -54.43
N ASP A 124 -1.13 21.63 -53.92
CA ASP A 124 -2.56 21.64 -53.60
C ASP A 124 -2.84 22.16 -52.17
N ILE A 125 -1.81 22.65 -51.45
CA ILE A 125 -1.92 23.22 -50.11
C ILE A 125 -1.45 24.69 -50.15
N PRO A 126 -2.36 25.65 -50.36
CA PRO A 126 -2.00 27.06 -50.42
C PRO A 126 -1.77 27.64 -49.02
N LEU A 127 -0.62 27.30 -48.40
CA LEU A 127 -0.28 27.60 -47.00
C LEU A 127 -0.49 29.08 -46.63
N ASP A 128 -0.04 30.01 -47.47
CA ASP A 128 -0.20 31.45 -47.23
C ASP A 128 -1.67 31.89 -47.21
N GLN A 129 -2.51 31.32 -48.09
CA GLN A 129 -3.95 31.61 -48.14
C GLN A 129 -4.69 31.00 -46.96
N LEU A 130 -4.20 29.86 -46.46
CA LEU A 130 -4.76 29.17 -45.29
C LEU A 130 -4.28 29.78 -43.97
N ASN A 131 -3.34 30.73 -44.01
CA ASN A 131 -2.67 31.30 -42.83
C ASN A 131 -2.04 30.22 -41.93
N VAL A 132 -1.40 29.22 -42.54
CA VAL A 132 -0.76 28.07 -41.87
C VAL A 132 0.72 28.00 -42.27
N ARG A 133 1.60 27.65 -41.32
CA ARG A 133 3.04 27.49 -41.56
C ARG A 133 3.56 26.23 -40.87
N VAL A 134 4.35 25.43 -41.59
CA VAL A 134 4.98 24.23 -41.04
C VAL A 134 6.18 24.62 -40.17
N GLN A 135 6.29 24.04 -38.96
CA GLN A 135 7.43 24.24 -38.08
C GLN A 135 8.67 23.52 -38.64
N GLN A 136 9.69 24.25 -39.10
CA GLN A 136 10.88 23.67 -39.75
C GLN A 136 12.17 23.73 -38.90
N SER A 137 12.18 24.46 -37.78
CA SER A 137 13.34 24.59 -36.91
C SER A 137 12.98 24.41 -35.44
N THR A 138 13.95 24.11 -34.58
CA THR A 138 13.74 24.15 -33.13
C THR A 138 13.76 25.59 -32.67
N GLY A 139 12.74 26.03 -31.91
CA GLY A 139 12.65 27.42 -31.48
C GLY A 139 11.57 27.69 -30.43
N PRO A 140 11.48 28.93 -29.93
CA PRO A 140 10.47 29.33 -28.98
C PRO A 140 9.06 29.27 -29.60
N TRP A 141 8.04 29.26 -28.74
CA TRP A 141 6.65 29.44 -29.17
C TRP A 141 6.40 30.85 -29.72
N PRO A 142 5.47 31.03 -30.68
CA PRO A 142 5.19 32.34 -31.29
C PRO A 142 4.88 33.46 -30.31
N ARG A 143 4.11 33.16 -29.26
CA ARG A 143 3.75 34.10 -28.19
C ARG A 143 4.06 33.45 -26.85
N SER A 144 5.32 33.52 -26.45
CA SER A 144 5.83 32.93 -25.21
C SER A 144 5.56 33.78 -23.96
N ASP A 145 4.97 34.96 -24.13
CA ASP A 145 4.57 35.91 -23.10
C ASP A 145 3.15 35.66 -22.56
N VAL A 146 2.33 34.87 -23.27
CA VAL A 146 0.98 34.47 -22.88
C VAL A 146 0.92 32.96 -22.63
N PRO A 147 -0.14 32.46 -21.94
CA PRO A 147 -0.34 31.03 -21.78
C PRO A 147 -0.25 30.27 -23.11
N LEU A 148 0.61 29.25 -23.16
CA LEU A 148 0.75 28.42 -24.36
C LEU A 148 -0.53 27.61 -24.58
N VAL A 149 -1.06 27.63 -25.80
CA VAL A 149 -2.26 26.86 -26.18
C VAL A 149 -2.00 26.15 -27.51
N ALA A 150 -2.38 24.87 -27.58
CA ALA A 150 -2.15 24.02 -28.74
C ALA A 150 -3.31 23.05 -29.02
N GLY A 151 -3.42 22.63 -30.27
CA GLY A 151 -4.32 21.57 -30.71
C GLY A 151 -3.57 20.27 -31.06
N VAL A 152 -4.24 19.12 -30.94
CA VAL A 152 -3.78 17.82 -31.46
C VAL A 152 -4.89 17.17 -32.24
N SER A 153 -4.63 16.81 -33.50
CA SER A 153 -5.57 16.16 -34.41
C SER A 153 -5.19 14.70 -34.66
N SER A 154 -6.19 13.82 -34.73
CA SER A 154 -6.02 12.45 -35.21
C SER A 154 -7.27 11.99 -35.96
N PHE A 155 -7.10 11.60 -37.23
CA PHE A 155 -8.19 11.21 -38.12
C PHE A 155 -8.03 9.75 -38.53
N GLY A 156 -8.97 8.89 -38.14
CA GLY A 156 -8.94 7.46 -38.42
C GLY A 156 -9.40 7.17 -39.85
N MET A 157 -8.87 6.08 -40.43
CA MET A 157 -9.22 5.66 -41.80
C MET A 157 -10.73 5.41 -41.99
N GLY A 158 -11.47 5.00 -40.94
CA GLY A 158 -12.92 4.82 -40.99
C GLY A 158 -13.74 6.11 -40.82
N GLY A 159 -13.11 7.28 -40.95
CA GLY A 159 -13.76 8.59 -40.84
C GLY A 159 -13.95 9.11 -39.42
N THR A 160 -13.55 8.37 -38.38
CA THR A 160 -13.63 8.85 -36.99
C THR A 160 -12.53 9.87 -36.71
N ASN A 161 -12.92 11.10 -36.38
CA ASN A 161 -11.99 12.20 -36.14
C ASN A 161 -11.95 12.56 -34.67
N CYS A 162 -10.77 12.94 -34.17
CA CYS A 162 -10.57 13.47 -32.83
C CYS A 162 -9.73 14.75 -32.89
N HIS A 163 -10.13 15.77 -32.12
CA HIS A 163 -9.32 16.96 -31.88
C HIS A 163 -9.29 17.29 -30.38
N VAL A 164 -8.10 17.62 -29.87
CA VAL A 164 -7.86 17.97 -28.46
C VAL A 164 -7.28 19.37 -28.40
N VAL A 165 -7.82 20.22 -27.53
CA VAL A 165 -7.27 21.54 -27.20
C VAL A 165 -6.63 21.48 -25.82
N MET A 166 -5.37 21.90 -25.71
CA MET A 166 -4.63 21.92 -24.46
C MET A 166 -3.94 23.26 -24.22
N SER A 167 -3.66 23.57 -22.95
CA SER A 167 -2.87 24.72 -22.55
C SER A 167 -1.71 24.33 -21.64
N GLU A 168 -0.77 25.25 -21.44
CA GLU A 168 0.13 25.14 -20.31
C GLU A 168 -0.63 25.22 -18.98
N TRP A 169 -0.02 24.63 -17.95
CA TRP A 169 -0.47 24.83 -16.58
C TRP A 169 0.15 26.11 -16.05
N VAL A 170 -0.69 27.03 -15.57
CA VAL A 170 -0.26 28.26 -14.89
C VAL A 170 -0.71 28.10 -13.42
N PRO A 171 0.19 28.27 -12.44
CA PRO A 171 -0.21 28.27 -11.04
C PRO A 171 -1.31 29.33 -10.84
N HIS A 172 -2.43 28.97 -10.23
CA HIS A 172 -3.37 29.97 -9.74
C HIS A 172 -2.67 30.75 -8.63
N ALA A 173 -2.44 32.04 -8.85
CA ALA A 173 -2.20 32.96 -7.76
C ALA A 173 -3.54 33.12 -7.03
N ASP A 174 -3.81 32.25 -6.06
CA ASP A 174 -4.94 32.46 -5.18
C ASP A 174 -4.81 33.84 -4.53
N GLY A 175 -5.86 34.65 -4.67
CA GLY A 175 -5.93 36.05 -4.24
C GLY A 175 -5.94 36.23 -2.72
N GLY A 176 -4.88 35.79 -2.05
CA GLY A 176 -4.50 36.23 -0.72
C GLY A 176 -3.26 37.12 -0.84
N SER A 177 -3.37 38.37 -0.38
CA SER A 177 -2.24 39.29 -0.34
C SER A 177 -1.07 38.68 0.44
N ALA A 178 -0.03 38.23 -0.26
CA ALA A 178 1.30 38.04 0.33
C ALA A 178 1.93 39.43 0.51
N SER A 179 1.42 40.20 1.48
CA SER A 179 2.18 41.28 2.08
C SER A 179 3.29 40.63 2.92
N GLY A 180 4.54 40.95 2.60
CA GLY A 180 5.71 40.32 3.17
C GLY A 180 5.74 40.36 4.70
N SER A 181 5.70 39.17 5.29
CA SER A 181 6.49 38.77 6.47
C SER A 181 6.24 37.28 6.73
N ASP A 182 6.91 36.39 6.01
CA ASP A 182 7.03 34.99 6.43
C ASP A 182 8.43 34.51 6.05
N LEU A 183 9.32 34.49 7.03
CA LEU A 183 10.45 33.57 7.00
C LEU A 183 9.86 32.17 6.79
N PRO A 184 10.40 31.33 5.90
CA PRO A 184 9.92 29.96 5.77
C PRO A 184 9.95 29.32 7.16
N PRO A 185 8.90 28.57 7.57
CA PRO A 185 8.98 27.80 8.81
C PRO A 185 10.26 26.99 8.75
N ALA A 186 11.11 27.11 9.78
CA ALA A 186 12.43 26.50 9.81
C ALA A 186 12.32 25.05 9.30
N GLU A 187 12.99 24.74 8.18
CA GLU A 187 12.92 23.42 7.54
C GLU A 187 13.25 22.36 8.60
N VAL A 188 12.23 21.62 9.06
CA VAL A 188 12.44 20.46 9.91
C VAL A 188 13.07 19.38 9.03
N ARG A 189 14.40 19.44 8.88
CA ARG A 189 15.15 18.38 8.20
C ARG A 189 15.36 17.26 9.21
N MET A 190 14.66 16.15 8.99
CA MET A 190 14.89 14.89 9.71
C MET A 190 16.40 14.57 9.74
N PRO A 191 17.02 14.39 10.92
CA PRO A 191 18.45 14.09 11.04
C PRO A 191 18.81 12.68 10.53
N VAL A 192 17.81 11.82 10.34
CA VAL A 192 17.93 10.46 9.81
C VAL A 192 16.83 10.22 8.80
N CYS A 193 17.17 9.64 7.65
CA CYS A 193 16.24 9.30 6.58
C CYS A 193 16.10 7.79 6.43
N ALA A 194 14.96 7.34 5.91
CA ALA A 194 14.69 5.96 5.53
C ALA A 194 14.36 5.88 4.03
N TRP A 195 15.12 5.10 3.26
CA TRP A 195 14.91 4.89 1.83
C TRP A 195 14.29 3.52 1.57
N PRO A 196 12.95 3.43 1.45
CA PRO A 196 12.30 2.19 1.08
C PRO A 196 12.50 1.88 -0.42
N VAL A 197 12.78 0.62 -0.72
CA VAL A 197 12.87 0.08 -2.08
C VAL A 197 12.21 -1.29 -2.09
N SER A 198 11.42 -1.58 -3.12
CA SER A 198 10.73 -2.87 -3.23
C SER A 198 10.76 -3.44 -4.65
N GLY A 199 10.54 -4.76 -4.76
CA GLY A 199 10.35 -5.46 -6.03
C GLY A 199 9.49 -6.73 -5.87
N ARG A 200 8.88 -7.19 -6.96
CA ARG A 200 8.10 -8.45 -6.98
C ARG A 200 8.95 -9.72 -6.89
N SER A 201 10.27 -9.58 -6.94
CA SER A 201 11.23 -10.67 -6.74
C SER A 201 12.52 -10.13 -6.15
N GLU A 202 13.35 -11.00 -5.55
CA GLU A 202 14.69 -10.60 -5.09
C GLU A 202 15.55 -9.99 -6.21
N ARG A 203 15.40 -10.49 -7.45
CA ARG A 203 16.07 -9.92 -8.63
C ARG A 203 15.55 -8.53 -8.95
N ALA A 204 14.23 -8.34 -8.95
CA ALA A 204 13.65 -7.02 -9.22
C ALA A 204 14.02 -5.99 -8.14
N LEU A 205 14.10 -6.37 -6.87
CA LEU A 205 14.58 -5.51 -5.79
C LEU A 205 16.02 -5.03 -6.03
N ARG A 206 16.92 -5.96 -6.39
CA ARG A 206 18.33 -5.63 -6.72
C ARG A 206 18.44 -4.70 -7.92
N ASP A 207 17.71 -4.99 -9.00
CA ASP A 207 17.76 -4.18 -10.21
C ASP A 207 17.13 -2.79 -9.99
N GLN A 208 16.09 -2.70 -9.15
CA GLN A 208 15.52 -1.43 -8.74
C GLN A 208 16.50 -0.62 -7.89
N ALA A 209 17.23 -1.26 -6.97
CA ALA A 209 18.28 -0.60 -6.19
C ALA A 209 19.42 -0.10 -7.08
N ASN A 210 19.87 -0.89 -8.06
CA ASN A 210 20.87 -0.47 -9.06
C ASN A 210 20.40 0.74 -9.86
N ARG A 211 19.14 0.73 -10.32
CA ARG A 211 18.56 1.84 -11.09
C ARG A 211 18.43 3.12 -10.25
N LEU A 212 18.04 2.98 -8.99
CA LEU A 212 17.98 4.10 -8.04
C LEU A 212 19.39 4.63 -7.74
N LEU A 213 20.37 3.77 -7.53
CA LEU A 213 21.76 4.15 -7.28
C LEU A 213 22.32 4.99 -8.44
N ALA A 214 22.13 4.54 -9.68
CA ALA A 214 22.53 5.31 -10.87
C ALA A 214 21.85 6.68 -10.96
N HIS A 215 20.57 6.76 -10.59
CA HIS A 215 19.82 8.02 -10.56
C HIS A 215 20.36 9.00 -9.51
N VAL A 216 20.58 8.54 -8.29
CA VAL A 216 21.06 9.38 -7.16
C VAL A 216 22.51 9.83 -7.37
N LEU A 217 23.33 9.03 -8.07
CA LEU A 217 24.70 9.39 -8.43
C LEU A 217 24.77 10.39 -9.60
N ALA A 218 23.78 10.40 -10.49
CA ALA A 218 23.72 11.34 -11.61
C ALA A 218 23.37 12.78 -11.17
N ASP A 219 22.77 12.95 -10.00
CA ASP A 219 22.36 14.24 -9.44
C ASP A 219 22.69 14.31 -7.92
N PRO A 220 23.94 14.65 -7.58
CA PRO A 220 24.42 14.64 -6.19
C PRO A 220 23.78 15.73 -5.31
N GLU A 221 23.20 16.77 -5.91
CA GLU A 221 22.59 17.91 -5.22
C GLU A 221 21.16 17.62 -4.73
N GLN A 222 20.56 16.48 -5.10
CA GLN A 222 19.21 16.12 -4.62
C GLN A 222 19.14 16.04 -3.10
N GLY A 223 18.04 16.51 -2.51
CA GLY A 223 17.81 16.38 -1.07
C GLY A 223 17.62 14.92 -0.65
N VAL A 224 18.37 14.45 0.35
CA VAL A 224 18.24 13.07 0.87
C VAL A 224 16.88 12.80 1.52
N ALA A 225 16.29 13.83 2.15
CA ALA A 225 14.96 13.77 2.75
C ALA A 225 13.87 13.77 1.66
N ASP A 226 13.99 14.63 0.65
CA ASP A 226 13.09 14.66 -0.51
C ASP A 226 13.10 13.30 -1.26
N LEU A 227 14.28 12.66 -1.38
CA LEU A 227 14.40 11.29 -1.91
C LEU A 227 13.67 10.28 -1.02
N ALA A 228 13.82 10.35 0.30
CA ALA A 228 13.14 9.46 1.24
C ALA A 228 11.62 9.55 1.11
N GLY A 229 11.07 10.78 1.19
CA GLY A 229 9.64 11.03 1.05
C GLY A 229 9.11 10.58 -0.30
N SER A 230 9.84 10.84 -1.39
CA SER A 230 9.43 10.41 -2.73
C SER A 230 9.42 8.90 -2.89
N LEU A 231 10.43 8.21 -2.36
CA LEU A 231 10.49 6.75 -2.41
C LEU A 231 9.34 6.11 -1.63
N ALA A 232 9.00 6.70 -0.49
CA ALA A 232 7.99 6.17 0.41
C ALA A 232 6.55 6.42 -0.07
N THR A 233 6.29 7.54 -0.77
CA THR A 233 4.94 7.99 -1.13
C THR A 233 4.57 7.84 -2.60
N THR A 234 5.56 7.68 -3.50
CA THR A 234 5.31 7.64 -4.96
C THR A 234 5.59 6.28 -5.60
N ARG A 235 5.89 5.25 -4.79
CA ARG A 235 6.22 3.90 -5.27
C ARG A 235 5.34 2.87 -4.58
N THR A 236 4.88 1.89 -5.36
CA THR A 236 4.21 0.71 -4.83
C THR A 236 5.18 -0.09 -3.95
N ALA A 237 4.73 -0.52 -2.78
CA ALA A 237 5.48 -1.38 -1.87
C ALA A 237 5.20 -2.87 -2.15
N PHE A 238 6.00 -3.49 -3.03
CA PHE A 238 5.94 -4.92 -3.36
C PHE A 238 6.43 -5.83 -2.22
N GLU A 239 6.43 -7.13 -2.46
CA GLU A 239 6.66 -8.19 -1.46
C GLU A 239 8.12 -8.23 -0.98
N HIS A 240 9.10 -8.14 -1.88
CA HIS A 240 10.51 -8.10 -1.48
C HIS A 240 10.88 -6.66 -1.16
N ARG A 241 11.13 -6.37 0.13
CA ARG A 241 11.35 -5.01 0.62
C ARG A 241 12.74 -4.86 1.23
N ALA A 242 13.32 -3.69 1.00
CA ALA A 242 14.49 -3.19 1.71
C ALA A 242 14.24 -1.76 2.15
N VAL A 243 14.73 -1.39 3.32
CA VAL A 243 14.77 0.00 3.79
C VAL A 243 16.19 0.29 4.24
N VAL A 244 16.76 1.37 3.73
CA VAL A 244 18.07 1.85 4.16
C VAL A 244 17.89 3.06 5.07
N VAL A 245 18.31 2.93 6.33
CA VAL A 245 18.24 3.99 7.35
C VAL A 245 19.62 4.60 7.54
N GLY A 246 19.75 5.92 7.37
CA GLY A 246 21.03 6.62 7.44
C GLY A 246 20.88 8.09 7.84
N ASP A 247 21.92 8.63 8.49
CA ASP A 247 22.04 10.03 8.92
C ASP A 247 22.66 10.93 7.83
N ASP A 248 23.38 10.33 6.88
CA ASP A 248 23.96 11.05 5.76
C ASP A 248 23.82 10.30 4.43
N ARG A 249 24.08 11.02 3.34
CA ARG A 249 24.04 10.50 1.98
C ARG A 249 25.00 9.31 1.77
N LYS A 250 26.16 9.31 2.43
CA LYS A 250 27.18 8.26 2.27
C LYS A 250 26.70 6.94 2.86
N ALA A 251 26.11 6.96 4.05
CA ALA A 251 25.51 5.81 4.71
C ALA A 251 24.33 5.26 3.88
N LEU A 252 23.46 6.14 3.39
CA LEU A 252 22.31 5.76 2.55
C LEU A 252 22.76 5.11 1.23
N LEU A 253 23.76 5.67 0.56
CA LEU A 253 24.34 5.09 -0.66
C LEU A 253 25.00 3.74 -0.37
N ALA A 254 25.76 3.61 0.73
CA ALA A 254 26.40 2.34 1.09
C ALA A 254 25.39 1.21 1.35
N GLY A 255 24.27 1.53 2.01
CA GLY A 255 23.18 0.58 2.21
C GLY A 255 22.42 0.26 0.92
N LEU A 256 22.19 1.25 0.06
CA LEU A 256 21.55 1.01 -1.25
C LEU A 256 22.43 0.14 -2.16
N THR A 257 23.74 0.36 -2.15
CA THR A 257 24.72 -0.51 -2.82
C THR A 257 24.66 -1.93 -2.26
N ALA A 258 24.48 -2.10 -0.95
CA ALA A 258 24.32 -3.43 -0.35
C ALA A 258 23.07 -4.16 -0.87
N VAL A 259 21.95 -3.44 -1.03
CA VAL A 259 20.74 -4.00 -1.65
C VAL A 259 21.02 -4.40 -3.09
N ALA A 260 21.64 -3.53 -3.88
CA ALA A 260 21.98 -3.77 -5.28
C ALA A 260 22.87 -5.00 -5.49
N GLU A 261 23.85 -5.21 -4.59
CA GLU A 261 24.75 -6.37 -4.57
C GLU A 261 24.09 -7.66 -4.05
N GLY A 262 22.87 -7.58 -3.49
CA GLY A 262 22.17 -8.71 -2.89
C GLY A 262 22.72 -9.15 -1.53
N ARG A 263 23.45 -8.27 -0.83
CA ARG A 263 23.91 -8.55 0.55
C ARG A 263 22.72 -8.58 1.49
N LYS A 264 22.67 -9.59 2.37
CA LYS A 264 21.58 -9.78 3.35
C LYS A 264 21.68 -8.87 4.58
N SER A 265 22.85 -8.26 4.81
CA SER A 265 23.08 -7.38 5.95
C SER A 265 24.10 -6.29 5.62
N ALA A 266 23.83 -5.07 6.07
CA ALA A 266 24.76 -3.94 6.08
C ALA A 266 24.32 -2.95 7.17
N SER A 267 25.20 -2.02 7.56
CA SER A 267 24.82 -0.95 8.49
C SER A 267 23.62 -0.17 7.94
N GLY A 268 22.57 0.00 8.75
CA GLY A 268 21.34 0.70 8.36
C GLY A 268 20.44 -0.05 7.38
N LEU A 269 20.82 -1.24 6.90
CA LEU A 269 20.01 -2.01 5.97
C LEU A 269 19.06 -2.96 6.71
N VAL A 270 17.77 -2.79 6.47
CA VAL A 270 16.71 -3.71 6.91
C VAL A 270 16.06 -4.33 5.69
N GLN A 271 15.97 -5.66 5.63
CA GLN A 271 15.34 -6.39 4.53
C GLN A 271 14.34 -7.41 5.05
N GLY A 272 13.35 -7.73 4.21
CA GLY A 272 12.34 -8.72 4.52
C GLY A 272 11.47 -9.06 3.33
N LEU A 273 10.68 -10.11 3.51
CA LEU A 273 9.58 -10.47 2.63
C LEU A 273 8.29 -10.05 3.35
N ALA A 274 7.50 -9.20 2.70
CA ALA A 274 6.24 -8.76 3.25
C ALA A 274 5.20 -9.89 3.16
N GLY A 275 4.54 -10.14 4.29
CA GLY A 275 3.37 -11.01 4.39
C GLY A 275 2.25 -10.31 5.14
N GLU A 276 1.45 -11.07 5.87
CA GLU A 276 0.41 -10.58 6.77
C GLU A 276 0.83 -10.86 8.22
N PRO A 277 1.78 -10.09 8.78
CA PRO A 277 2.30 -10.37 10.11
C PRO A 277 1.25 -10.00 11.16
N ARG A 278 1.16 -10.80 12.22
CA ARG A 278 0.57 -10.33 13.48
C ARG A 278 1.65 -9.73 14.37
N THR A 279 1.32 -8.61 14.97
CA THR A 279 2.24 -7.72 15.67
C THR A 279 1.84 -7.56 17.14
N ALA A 280 2.82 -7.60 18.04
CA ALA A 280 2.63 -7.28 19.45
C ALA A 280 3.54 -6.13 19.87
N LEU A 281 2.99 -5.12 20.55
CA LEU A 281 3.80 -4.11 21.24
C LEU A 281 4.04 -4.53 22.70
N LEU A 282 5.32 -4.54 23.08
CA LEU A 282 5.80 -4.97 24.39
C LEU A 282 6.28 -3.76 25.19
N CYS A 283 5.58 -3.39 26.25
CA CYS A 283 5.96 -2.28 27.14
C CYS A 283 6.98 -2.74 28.19
N SER A 284 8.15 -2.10 28.22
CA SER A 284 9.27 -2.49 29.06
C SER A 284 9.00 -2.38 30.57
N GLY A 285 9.77 -3.15 31.35
CA GLY A 285 9.76 -3.08 32.80
C GLY A 285 10.81 -2.13 33.38
N GLN A 286 10.81 -2.00 34.70
CA GLN A 286 11.86 -1.33 35.45
C GLN A 286 13.21 -2.05 35.28
N GLY A 287 14.29 -1.27 35.18
CA GLY A 287 15.64 -1.74 34.86
C GLY A 287 16.10 -1.36 33.44
N SER A 288 15.18 -0.88 32.60
CA SER A 288 15.48 -0.38 31.25
C SER A 288 15.85 1.11 31.23
N GLN A 289 15.49 1.88 32.27
CA GLN A 289 15.67 3.33 32.32
C GLN A 289 17.13 3.76 32.12
N ARG A 290 17.31 4.94 31.53
CA ARG A 290 18.59 5.64 31.41
C ARG A 290 18.35 7.13 31.39
N LEU A 291 19.33 7.91 31.85
CA LEU A 291 19.30 9.36 31.73
C LEU A 291 19.16 9.77 30.26
N GLY A 292 18.38 10.82 30.01
CA GLY A 292 18.17 11.37 28.67
C GLY A 292 17.38 10.48 27.71
N MET A 293 16.72 9.42 28.17
CA MET A 293 15.86 8.61 27.31
C MET A 293 14.72 9.43 26.70
N GLY A 294 14.57 9.35 25.38
CA GLY A 294 13.55 10.08 24.63
C GLY A 294 13.87 11.56 24.41
N ARG A 295 15.06 12.05 24.82
CA ARG A 295 15.42 13.48 24.67
C ARG A 295 15.63 13.85 23.21
N GLU A 296 16.24 12.98 22.42
CA GLU A 296 16.45 13.22 20.99
C GLU A 296 15.10 13.20 20.27
N LEU A 297 14.23 12.22 20.58
CA LEU A 297 12.88 12.18 20.01
C LEU A 297 12.04 13.40 20.39
N TYR A 298 12.17 13.89 21.62
CA TYR A 298 11.52 15.11 22.09
C TYR A 298 11.96 16.34 21.28
N ALA A 299 13.23 16.44 20.91
CA ALA A 299 13.74 17.53 20.08
C ALA A 299 13.34 17.40 18.60
N THR A 300 13.26 16.18 18.09
CA THR A 300 13.01 15.90 16.66
C THR A 300 11.53 15.88 16.30
N PHE A 301 10.66 15.33 17.17
CA PHE A 301 9.27 15.04 16.84
C PHE A 301 8.28 15.79 17.74
N PRO A 302 7.60 16.83 17.23
CA PRO A 302 6.60 17.58 18.01
C PRO A 302 5.50 16.71 18.61
N ARG A 303 5.08 15.65 17.91
CA ARG A 303 4.08 14.68 18.39
C ARG A 303 4.55 13.90 19.62
N TYR A 304 5.81 13.46 19.62
CA TYR A 304 6.41 12.82 20.79
C TYR A 304 6.52 13.80 21.95
N ALA A 305 7.01 15.02 21.69
CA ALA A 305 7.16 16.05 22.71
C ALA A 305 5.82 16.39 23.38
N GLN A 306 4.77 16.60 22.59
CA GLN A 306 3.42 16.87 23.08
C GLN A 306 2.89 15.72 23.96
N ALA A 307 3.03 14.47 23.50
CA ALA A 307 2.60 13.31 24.25
C ALA A 307 3.36 13.17 25.57
N PHE A 308 4.69 13.29 25.52
CA PHE A 308 5.57 13.20 26.69
C PHE A 308 5.26 14.27 27.74
N ASP A 309 5.08 15.53 27.32
CA ASP A 309 4.73 16.65 28.21
C ASP A 309 3.35 16.46 28.83
N THR A 310 2.37 16.00 28.06
CA THR A 310 1.01 15.74 28.56
C THR A 310 1.03 14.66 29.64
N VAL A 311 1.78 13.57 29.43
CA VAL A 311 1.90 12.48 30.40
C VAL A 311 2.65 12.95 31.65
N CYS A 312 3.79 13.63 31.49
CA CYS A 312 4.55 14.18 32.63
C CYS A 312 3.69 15.12 33.47
N ALA A 313 2.98 16.06 32.85
CA ALA A 313 2.10 16.98 33.58
C ALA A 313 0.96 16.26 34.33
N GLY A 314 0.42 15.17 33.75
CA GLY A 314 -0.55 14.30 34.42
C GLY A 314 0.03 13.60 35.64
N LEU A 315 1.22 13.01 35.52
CA LEU A 315 1.93 12.35 36.62
C LEU A 315 2.27 13.34 37.74
N ASP A 316 2.85 14.50 37.37
CA ASP A 316 3.26 15.53 38.32
C ASP A 316 2.08 16.06 39.13
N ARG A 317 0.86 16.11 38.57
CA ARG A 317 -0.36 16.47 39.29
C ARG A 317 -0.65 15.52 40.46
N HIS A 318 -0.48 14.22 40.26
CA HIS A 318 -0.71 13.19 41.28
C HIS A 318 0.46 13.02 42.25
N LEU A 319 1.64 13.51 41.88
CA LEU A 319 2.86 13.45 42.71
C LEU A 319 3.12 14.73 43.52
N ARG A 320 2.34 15.81 43.32
CA ARG A 320 2.55 17.11 44.01
C ARG A 320 2.67 16.92 45.52
N GLY A 321 3.76 17.44 46.10
CA GLY A 321 4.03 17.37 47.54
C GLY A 321 4.61 16.05 48.03
N THR A 322 4.80 15.06 47.15
CA THR A 322 5.40 13.75 47.49
C THR A 322 6.77 13.53 46.86
N VAL A 323 7.12 14.31 45.84
CA VAL A 323 8.40 14.25 45.12
C VAL A 323 9.09 15.62 45.14
N SER A 324 10.42 15.61 45.02
CA SER A 324 11.29 16.79 45.10
C SER A 324 11.52 17.51 43.77
N ALA A 325 11.17 16.88 42.65
CA ALA A 325 11.36 17.40 41.29
C ALA A 325 10.25 16.88 40.37
N GLU A 326 10.06 17.56 39.23
CA GLU A 326 9.15 17.12 38.17
C GLU A 326 9.74 15.95 37.38
N VAL A 327 8.88 15.03 36.92
CA VAL A 327 9.31 13.80 36.22
C VAL A 327 10.21 14.14 35.02
N LYS A 328 9.78 15.09 34.17
CA LYS A 328 10.55 15.52 32.98
C LYS A 328 11.95 16.02 33.34
N SER A 329 12.07 16.81 34.41
CA SER A 329 13.34 17.37 34.87
C SER A 329 14.31 16.29 35.32
N VAL A 330 13.82 15.20 35.91
CA VAL A 330 14.64 14.03 36.28
C VAL A 330 15.05 13.22 35.05
N VAL A 331 14.13 12.94 34.12
CA VAL A 331 14.45 12.18 32.89
C VAL A 331 15.48 12.92 32.03
N PHE A 332 15.33 14.24 31.91
CA PHE A 332 16.22 15.10 31.15
C PHE A 332 17.26 15.80 32.02
N ALA A 333 17.60 15.26 33.19
CA ALA A 333 18.70 15.77 33.99
C ALA A 333 20.05 15.64 33.25
N ALA A 334 20.99 16.54 33.55
CA ALA A 334 22.38 16.41 33.11
C ALA A 334 23.09 15.35 33.97
N ASP A 335 23.99 14.58 33.36
CA ASP A 335 24.76 13.58 34.12
C ASP A 335 25.55 14.25 35.26
N GLY A 336 25.57 13.61 36.43
CA GLY A 336 26.16 14.14 37.66
C GLY A 336 25.36 15.21 38.42
N SER A 337 24.22 15.68 37.91
CA SER A 337 23.33 16.60 38.64
C SER A 337 22.60 15.92 39.82
N ALA A 338 22.05 16.72 40.74
CA ALA A 338 21.27 16.20 41.86
C ALA A 338 20.01 15.46 41.38
N GLU A 339 19.35 16.00 40.35
CA GLU A 339 18.16 15.43 39.73
C GLU A 339 18.46 14.10 39.03
N ALA A 340 19.65 13.95 38.41
CA ALA A 340 20.03 12.70 37.77
C ALA A 340 20.11 11.51 38.75
N GLN A 341 20.47 11.78 40.01
CA GLN A 341 20.51 10.76 41.07
C GLN A 341 19.11 10.30 41.50
N LEU A 342 18.07 11.08 41.18
CA LEU A 342 16.69 10.74 41.51
C LEU A 342 16.11 9.66 40.59
N LEU A 343 16.63 9.50 39.37
CA LEU A 343 16.06 8.58 38.38
C LEU A 343 15.96 7.14 38.88
N ASP A 344 16.91 6.68 39.71
CA ASP A 344 16.94 5.32 40.26
C ASP A 344 16.01 5.12 41.48
N GLN A 345 15.36 6.18 41.96
CA GLN A 345 14.26 6.04 42.93
C GLN A 345 13.02 5.50 42.22
N THR A 346 12.32 4.56 42.85
CA THR A 346 11.17 3.85 42.25
C THR A 346 10.11 4.80 41.71
N VAL A 347 9.83 5.87 42.45
CA VAL A 347 8.81 6.86 42.07
C VAL A 347 9.14 7.50 40.72
N TYR A 348 10.39 7.91 40.50
CA TYR A 348 10.81 8.52 39.24
C TYR A 348 11.03 7.47 38.15
N THR A 349 11.60 6.31 38.49
CA THR A 349 11.83 5.25 37.48
C THR A 349 10.52 4.82 36.82
N GLN A 350 9.48 4.49 37.61
CA GLN A 350 8.24 3.96 37.05
C GLN A 350 7.44 5.02 36.29
N THR A 351 7.40 6.24 36.79
CA THR A 351 6.68 7.37 36.16
C THR A 351 7.37 7.80 34.87
N ALA A 352 8.71 7.82 34.85
CA ALA A 352 9.50 8.10 33.66
C ALA A 352 9.34 7.05 32.56
N LEU A 353 9.37 5.75 32.91
CA LEU A 353 9.16 4.68 31.94
C LEU A 353 7.77 4.77 31.32
N PHE A 354 6.73 4.94 32.13
CA PHE A 354 5.37 5.14 31.63
C PHE A 354 5.29 6.34 30.66
N ALA A 355 5.91 7.47 30.99
CA ALA A 355 5.91 8.65 30.11
C ALA A 355 6.58 8.39 28.76
N VAL A 356 7.75 7.73 28.75
CA VAL A 356 8.47 7.39 27.51
C VAL A 356 7.71 6.38 26.67
N GLU A 357 7.20 5.31 27.28
CA GLU A 357 6.49 4.23 26.57
C GLU A 357 5.20 4.73 25.91
N VAL A 358 4.42 5.56 26.63
CA VAL A 358 3.21 6.18 26.08
C VAL A 358 3.56 7.18 24.97
N ALA A 359 4.59 8.00 25.13
CA ALA A 359 5.01 8.95 24.09
C ALA A 359 5.52 8.24 22.82
N LEU A 360 6.27 7.15 22.97
CA LEU A 360 6.68 6.28 21.85
C LEU A 360 5.46 5.71 21.12
N PHE A 361 4.48 5.19 21.87
CA PHE A 361 3.26 4.66 21.27
C PHE A 361 2.50 5.73 20.49
N ARG A 362 2.28 6.92 21.05
CA ARG A 362 1.54 8.00 20.36
C ARG A 362 2.23 8.45 19.07
N LEU A 363 3.56 8.42 19.03
CA LEU A 363 4.31 8.70 17.80
C LEU A 363 4.11 7.58 16.76
N LEU A 364 4.19 6.31 17.16
CA LEU A 364 3.95 5.17 16.26
C LEU A 364 2.51 5.12 15.75
N GLU A 365 1.52 5.40 16.62
CA GLU A 365 0.11 5.50 16.28
C GLU A 365 -0.13 6.61 15.25
N HIS A 366 0.55 7.76 15.40
CA HIS A 366 0.50 8.84 14.42
C HIS A 366 0.98 8.40 13.03
N TRP A 367 2.02 7.57 12.97
CA TRP A 367 2.53 6.96 11.75
C TRP A 367 1.77 5.69 11.32
N GLY A 368 0.55 5.50 11.82
CA GLY A 368 -0.36 4.44 11.37
C GLY A 368 -0.02 3.03 11.85
N VAL A 369 0.94 2.86 12.78
CA VAL A 369 1.24 1.55 13.36
C VAL A 369 0.08 1.10 14.24
N ARG A 370 -0.47 -0.08 13.93
CA ARG A 370 -1.60 -0.69 14.66
C ARG A 370 -1.25 -2.10 15.10
N PRO A 371 -1.00 -2.33 16.40
CA PRO A 371 -0.71 -3.67 16.87
C PRO A 371 -1.96 -4.53 17.02
N ASP A 372 -1.78 -5.84 16.86
CA ASP A 372 -2.81 -6.84 17.14
C ASP A 372 -2.92 -7.13 18.64
N TYR A 373 -1.79 -7.06 19.36
CA TYR A 373 -1.72 -7.33 20.79
C TYR A 373 -0.83 -6.34 21.54
N LEU A 374 -1.14 -6.16 22.81
CA LEU A 374 -0.31 -5.47 23.79
C LEU A 374 0.13 -6.45 24.89
N MET A 375 1.34 -6.27 25.39
CA MET A 375 1.85 -6.93 26.58
C MET A 375 2.73 -5.92 27.32
N GLY A 376 2.76 -5.96 28.64
CA GLY A 376 3.71 -5.17 29.41
C GLY A 376 4.35 -5.96 30.54
N HIS A 377 5.62 -5.71 30.80
CA HIS A 377 6.35 -6.36 31.90
C HIS A 377 6.26 -5.50 33.17
N SER A 378 5.56 -5.98 34.20
CA SER A 378 5.43 -5.24 35.47
C SER A 378 4.89 -3.81 35.26
N ILE A 379 5.69 -2.76 35.44
CA ILE A 379 5.25 -1.37 35.20
C ILE A 379 4.73 -1.16 33.78
N GLY A 380 5.33 -1.83 32.78
CA GLY A 380 4.89 -1.73 31.40
C GLY A 380 3.45 -2.19 31.18
N GLU A 381 2.89 -3.04 32.06
CA GLU A 381 1.50 -3.48 31.94
C GLU A 381 0.50 -2.34 32.19
N LEU A 382 0.88 -1.34 33.00
CA LEU A 382 0.09 -0.13 33.21
C LEU A 382 0.13 0.76 31.96
N ALA A 383 1.29 0.84 31.29
CA ALA A 383 1.42 1.53 30.00
C ALA A 383 0.58 0.82 28.92
N ALA A 384 0.69 -0.50 28.82
CA ALA A 384 -0.10 -1.33 27.91
C ALA A 384 -1.62 -1.16 28.15
N ALA A 385 -2.08 -1.13 29.40
CA ALA A 385 -3.49 -0.91 29.70
C ALA A 385 -3.99 0.49 29.30
N HIS A 386 -3.19 1.54 29.52
CA HIS A 386 -3.52 2.87 29.01
C HIS A 386 -3.58 2.90 27.47
N ILE A 387 -2.59 2.31 26.81
CA ILE A 387 -2.52 2.22 25.35
C ILE A 387 -3.72 1.43 24.78
N ALA A 388 -4.16 0.39 25.49
CA ALA A 388 -5.35 -0.39 25.16
C ALA A 388 -6.68 0.37 25.42
N ASP A 389 -6.64 1.64 25.83
CA ASP A 389 -7.79 2.48 26.22
C ASP A 389 -8.55 2.02 27.48
N VAL A 390 -8.02 1.06 28.25
CA VAL A 390 -8.62 0.58 29.51
C VAL A 390 -8.71 1.70 30.54
N LEU A 391 -7.68 2.55 30.61
CA LEU A 391 -7.60 3.69 31.52
C LEU A 391 -7.53 4.99 30.72
N SER A 392 -8.25 6.02 31.19
CA SER A 392 -7.98 7.39 30.75
C SER A 392 -6.54 7.77 31.09
N LEU A 393 -5.98 8.79 30.44
CA LEU A 393 -4.61 9.22 30.78
C LEU A 393 -4.51 9.67 32.24
N ASP A 394 -5.51 10.40 32.76
CA ASP A 394 -5.49 10.86 34.15
C ASP A 394 -5.58 9.70 35.15
N ASP A 395 -6.46 8.71 34.91
CA ASP A 395 -6.56 7.51 35.75
C ASP A 395 -5.29 6.65 35.68
N ALA A 396 -4.67 6.53 34.50
CA ALA A 396 -3.41 5.82 34.34
C ALA A 396 -2.27 6.53 35.10
N CYS A 397 -2.18 7.86 35.00
CA CYS A 397 -1.23 8.65 35.79
C CYS A 397 -1.48 8.48 37.30
N ALA A 398 -2.74 8.49 37.74
CA ALA A 398 -3.10 8.25 39.14
C ALA A 398 -2.67 6.86 39.62
N LEU A 399 -2.90 5.81 38.80
CA LEU A 399 -2.52 4.44 39.09
C LEU A 399 -0.99 4.28 39.22
N VAL A 400 -0.24 4.82 38.25
CA VAL A 400 1.22 4.77 38.22
C VAL A 400 1.81 5.54 39.40
N ALA A 401 1.33 6.77 39.66
CA ALA A 401 1.78 7.59 40.78
C ALA A 401 1.50 6.91 42.13
N ALA A 402 0.30 6.35 42.31
CA ALA A 402 -0.06 5.63 43.53
C ALA A 402 0.82 4.41 43.75
N ARG A 403 1.03 3.58 42.72
CA ARG A 403 1.91 2.40 42.78
C ARG A 403 3.33 2.81 43.14
N ALA A 404 3.91 3.74 42.38
CA ALA A 404 5.31 4.10 42.49
C ALA A 404 5.60 4.81 43.83
N GLY A 405 4.72 5.71 44.27
CA GLY A 405 4.83 6.41 45.55
C GLY A 405 4.67 5.49 46.76
N LEU A 406 3.70 4.57 46.75
CA LEU A 406 3.52 3.60 47.83
C LEU A 406 4.72 2.66 47.95
N ILE A 407 5.23 2.13 46.82
CA ILE A 407 6.42 1.27 46.84
C ILE A 407 7.65 2.05 47.31
N GLN A 408 7.80 3.31 46.92
CA GLN A 408 8.92 4.16 47.37
C GLN A 408 8.95 4.36 48.88
N GLY A 409 7.79 4.34 49.54
CA GLY A 409 7.65 4.51 50.99
C GLY A 409 7.84 3.22 51.81
N LEU A 410 8.03 2.06 51.15
CA LEU A 410 8.27 0.81 51.86
C LEU A 410 9.66 0.78 52.53
N PRO A 411 9.85 -0.01 53.60
CA PRO A 411 11.17 -0.21 54.19
C PRO A 411 12.16 -0.81 53.19
N THR A 412 13.42 -0.38 53.30
CA THR A 412 14.55 -0.99 52.60
C THR A 412 14.93 -2.36 53.19
N GLY A 413 15.86 -3.09 52.56
CA GLY A 413 16.33 -4.41 53.02
C GLY A 413 15.72 -5.60 52.27
N GLY A 414 15.12 -5.36 51.10
CA GLY A 414 14.78 -6.39 50.13
C GLY A 414 15.81 -6.50 49.01
N ALA A 415 15.89 -7.67 48.37
CA ALA A 415 16.75 -7.88 47.21
C ALA A 415 16.00 -8.58 46.07
N MET A 416 16.49 -8.40 44.85
CA MET A 416 16.08 -9.19 43.68
C MET A 416 17.30 -9.79 43.00
N VAL A 417 17.23 -11.08 42.63
CA VAL A 417 18.32 -11.81 41.98
C VAL A 417 17.78 -12.61 40.81
N ALA A 418 18.32 -12.39 39.61
CA ALA A 418 18.10 -13.25 38.46
C ALA A 418 18.91 -14.54 38.62
N VAL A 419 18.28 -15.69 38.38
CA VAL A 419 18.88 -17.03 38.48
C VAL A 419 18.60 -17.78 37.18
N ARG A 420 19.64 -18.40 36.61
CA ARG A 420 19.53 -19.19 35.37
C ARG A 420 19.04 -20.62 35.65
N THR A 421 17.73 -20.79 35.79
CA THR A 421 17.05 -22.07 36.05
C THR A 421 15.57 -21.98 35.64
N ALA A 422 14.90 -23.13 35.50
CA ALA A 422 13.47 -23.17 35.24
C ALA A 422 12.63 -22.92 36.51
N GLU A 423 11.40 -22.45 36.35
CA GLU A 423 10.47 -22.24 37.47
C GLU A 423 10.28 -23.51 38.30
N SER A 424 10.03 -24.65 37.64
CA SER A 424 9.83 -25.95 38.30
C SER A 424 11.02 -26.41 39.13
N GLU A 425 12.24 -26.03 38.73
CA GLU A 425 13.46 -26.34 39.47
C GLU A 425 13.66 -25.39 40.68
N MET A 426 13.19 -24.14 40.57
CA MET A 426 13.29 -23.15 41.63
C MET A 426 12.29 -23.38 42.77
N LEU A 427 11.05 -23.78 42.45
CA LEU A 427 9.96 -23.92 43.43
C LEU A 427 10.33 -24.73 44.70
N PRO A 428 11.02 -25.89 44.61
CA PRO A 428 11.46 -26.62 45.81
C PRO A 428 12.38 -25.82 46.75
N SER A 429 13.14 -24.84 46.24
CA SER A 429 14.02 -23.99 47.05
C SER A 429 13.27 -22.92 47.84
N LEU A 430 12.00 -22.68 47.51
CA LEU A 430 11.14 -21.66 48.13
C LEU A 430 10.16 -22.27 49.15
N ALA A 431 10.02 -23.59 49.16
CA ALA A 431 9.07 -24.29 50.02
C ALA A 431 9.32 -23.98 51.51
N GLY A 432 8.29 -23.52 52.21
CA GLY A 432 8.35 -23.12 53.61
C GLY A 432 8.92 -21.72 53.86
N ARG A 433 9.19 -20.95 52.81
CA ARG A 433 9.71 -19.57 52.87
C ARG A 433 8.82 -18.57 52.14
N GLU A 434 7.57 -18.92 51.88
CA GLU A 434 6.63 -18.13 51.07
C GLU A 434 6.34 -16.75 51.66
N GLY A 435 6.56 -16.56 52.97
CA GLY A 435 6.47 -15.28 53.67
C GLY A 435 7.71 -14.39 53.54
N GLU A 436 8.85 -14.93 53.09
CA GLU A 436 10.13 -14.21 52.99
C GLU A 436 10.55 -13.94 51.54
N VAL A 437 10.25 -14.86 50.62
CA VAL A 437 10.75 -14.85 49.24
C VAL A 437 9.75 -15.44 48.26
N SER A 438 9.71 -14.90 47.05
CA SER A 438 8.91 -15.38 45.93
C SER A 438 9.67 -15.31 44.61
N ILE A 439 9.13 -15.97 43.59
CA ILE A 439 9.50 -15.72 42.20
C ILE A 439 8.80 -14.43 41.78
N ALA A 440 9.55 -13.38 41.48
CA ALA A 440 9.04 -12.12 40.97
C ALA A 440 8.70 -12.20 39.48
N ALA A 441 9.47 -12.94 38.70
CA ALA A 441 9.25 -13.08 37.26
C ALA A 441 9.77 -14.40 36.72
N VAL A 442 9.06 -14.95 35.74
CA VAL A 442 9.51 -16.05 34.88
C VAL A 442 9.70 -15.46 33.48
N ASN A 443 10.94 -15.06 33.17
CA ASN A 443 11.28 -14.29 31.97
C ASN A 443 11.69 -15.16 30.78
N GLY A 444 11.84 -16.47 30.97
CA GLY A 444 12.25 -17.41 29.94
C GLY A 444 12.33 -18.84 30.49
N PRO A 445 12.52 -19.85 29.64
CA PRO A 445 12.52 -21.27 30.05
C PRO A 445 13.57 -21.60 31.11
N ALA A 446 14.67 -20.85 31.16
CA ALA A 446 15.74 -20.99 32.14
C ALA A 446 16.12 -19.62 32.77
N ALA A 447 15.15 -18.72 32.95
CA ALA A 447 15.39 -17.38 33.47
C ALA A 447 14.30 -16.98 34.47
N VAL A 448 14.60 -17.09 35.76
CA VAL A 448 13.71 -16.69 36.86
C VAL A 448 14.32 -15.56 37.68
N VAL A 449 13.48 -14.73 38.28
CA VAL A 449 13.92 -13.66 39.20
C VAL A 449 13.34 -13.92 40.58
N LEU A 450 14.21 -14.08 41.57
CA LEU A 450 13.84 -14.14 42.98
C LEU A 450 13.70 -12.75 43.57
N SER A 451 12.76 -12.59 44.50
CA SER A 451 12.52 -11.33 45.20
C SER A 451 12.00 -11.56 46.60
N GLY A 452 12.48 -10.77 47.56
CA GLY A 452 12.05 -10.87 48.95
C GLY A 452 13.08 -10.28 49.91
N ASP A 453 13.10 -10.83 51.11
CA ASP A 453 14.07 -10.50 52.17
C ASP A 453 15.49 -10.71 51.68
N GLU A 454 16.36 -9.72 51.90
CA GLU A 454 17.73 -9.74 51.35
C GLU A 454 18.50 -10.99 51.79
N ALA A 455 18.42 -11.38 53.06
CA ALA A 455 19.07 -12.57 53.58
C ALA A 455 18.57 -13.86 52.91
N ALA A 456 17.25 -13.99 52.76
CA ALA A 456 16.61 -15.16 52.16
C ALA A 456 16.97 -15.31 50.68
N VAL A 457 16.86 -14.21 49.92
CA VAL A 457 17.21 -14.18 48.50
C VAL A 457 18.71 -14.48 48.31
N ALA A 458 19.59 -13.89 49.12
CA ALA A 458 21.03 -14.10 49.03
C ALA A 458 21.42 -15.56 49.34
N GLU A 459 20.81 -16.16 50.36
CA GLU A 459 21.05 -17.57 50.73
C GLU A 459 20.69 -18.51 49.57
N ILE A 460 19.48 -18.39 49.03
CA ILE A 460 19.01 -19.24 47.93
C ILE A 460 19.87 -19.03 46.69
N ALA A 461 20.14 -17.78 46.32
CA ALA A 461 20.99 -17.45 45.17
C ALA A 461 22.42 -18.01 45.33
N ALA A 462 23.00 -17.94 46.54
CA ALA A 462 24.31 -18.53 46.82
C ALA A 462 24.27 -20.06 46.73
N GLY A 463 23.17 -20.70 47.15
CA GLY A 463 22.93 -22.14 46.95
C GLY A 463 22.98 -22.52 45.47
N TRP A 464 22.28 -21.81 44.61
CA TRP A 464 22.29 -22.04 43.17
C TRP A 464 23.64 -21.76 42.51
N ALA A 465 24.34 -20.70 42.95
CA ALA A 465 25.69 -20.40 42.47
C ALA A 465 26.69 -21.52 42.80
N LYS A 466 26.59 -22.12 44.00
CA LYS A 466 27.41 -23.29 44.38
C LYS A 466 27.15 -24.53 43.51
N HIS A 467 25.93 -24.67 42.98
CA HIS A 467 25.55 -25.73 42.04
C HIS A 467 25.80 -25.33 40.57
N GLY A 468 26.64 -24.32 40.32
CA GLY A 468 27.11 -23.94 38.98
C GLY A 468 26.11 -23.13 38.16
N ARG A 469 25.03 -22.61 38.74
CA ARG A 469 24.09 -21.72 38.02
C ARG A 469 24.53 -20.27 38.12
N THR A 470 24.35 -19.52 37.02
CA THR A 470 24.58 -18.07 37.01
C THR A 470 23.52 -17.37 37.85
N THR A 471 23.97 -16.50 38.75
CA THR A 471 23.11 -15.60 39.53
C THR A 471 23.57 -14.16 39.36
N THR A 472 22.63 -13.22 39.30
CA THR A 472 22.94 -11.79 39.11
C THR A 472 22.00 -10.96 39.96
N ARG A 473 22.57 -10.21 40.91
CA ARG A 473 21.82 -9.26 41.73
C ARG A 473 21.35 -8.08 40.88
N LEU A 474 20.06 -7.79 40.92
CA LEU A 474 19.47 -6.69 40.16
C LEU A 474 19.66 -5.38 40.94
N ARG A 475 19.96 -4.30 40.22
CA ARG A 475 20.09 -2.95 40.78
C ARG A 475 18.70 -2.33 40.89
N VAL A 476 18.03 -2.64 41.99
CA VAL A 476 16.69 -2.15 42.32
C VAL A 476 16.67 -1.67 43.76
N SER A 477 15.79 -0.74 44.07
CA SER A 477 15.63 -0.15 45.41
C SER A 477 14.85 -1.04 46.37
N HIS A 478 13.95 -1.88 45.86
CA HIS A 478 13.04 -2.71 46.65
C HIS A 478 12.87 -4.11 46.02
N ALA A 479 12.36 -5.04 46.83
CA ALA A 479 11.99 -6.39 46.40
C ALA A 479 10.57 -6.43 45.80
N PHE A 480 10.42 -6.00 44.54
CA PHE A 480 9.13 -6.01 43.84
C PHE A 480 8.54 -7.42 43.71
N HIS A 481 7.21 -7.55 43.61
CA HIS A 481 6.53 -8.85 43.39
C HIS A 481 6.83 -9.90 44.48
N SER A 482 6.89 -9.44 45.73
CA SER A 482 7.25 -10.27 46.90
C SER A 482 6.42 -9.93 48.14
N PRO A 483 6.49 -10.75 49.22
CA PRO A 483 5.80 -10.46 50.48
C PRO A 483 6.09 -9.07 51.04
N ARG A 484 7.24 -8.47 50.69
CA ARG A 484 7.58 -7.09 51.05
C ARG A 484 6.59 -6.05 50.50
N MET A 485 5.79 -6.39 49.49
CA MET A 485 4.74 -5.52 48.96
C MET A 485 3.45 -5.54 49.80
N ASP A 486 3.27 -6.50 50.72
CA ASP A 486 2.01 -6.71 51.44
C ASP A 486 1.58 -5.47 52.24
N GLY A 487 2.56 -4.70 52.75
CA GLY A 487 2.32 -3.47 53.52
C GLY A 487 1.62 -2.34 52.76
N ILE A 488 1.58 -2.37 51.43
CA ILE A 488 0.91 -1.34 50.62
C ILE A 488 -0.38 -1.82 49.94
N LEU A 489 -0.69 -3.11 49.95
CA LEU A 489 -1.75 -3.68 49.09
C LEU A 489 -3.14 -3.13 49.44
N GLY A 490 -3.45 -2.93 50.72
CA GLY A 490 -4.73 -2.36 51.17
C GLY A 490 -4.91 -0.93 50.66
N THR A 491 -3.94 -0.05 50.95
CA THR A 491 -3.94 1.34 50.50
C THR A 491 -3.94 1.44 48.97
N PHE A 492 -3.20 0.57 48.28
CA PHE A 492 -3.19 0.54 46.83
C PHE A 492 -4.57 0.16 46.28
N ARG A 493 -5.20 -0.90 46.81
CA ARG A 493 -6.56 -1.31 46.43
C ARG A 493 -7.57 -0.18 46.56
N GLU A 494 -7.53 0.57 47.67
CA GLU A 494 -8.41 1.71 47.91
C GLU A 494 -8.21 2.84 46.89
N ARG A 495 -6.98 3.05 46.41
CA ARG A 495 -6.67 4.02 45.35
C ARG A 495 -7.21 3.53 44.01
N VAL A 496 -6.97 2.27 43.66
CA VAL A 496 -7.41 1.67 42.40
C VAL A 496 -8.94 1.60 42.29
N ALA A 497 -9.64 1.34 43.40
CA ALA A 497 -11.11 1.28 43.44
C ALA A 497 -11.81 2.60 43.11
N ARG A 498 -11.08 3.73 43.05
CA ARG A 498 -11.61 5.05 42.69
C ARG A 498 -11.43 5.38 41.20
N LEU A 499 -10.69 4.54 40.48
CA LEU A 499 -10.41 4.74 39.06
C LEU A 499 -11.55 4.23 38.20
N SER A 500 -11.66 4.79 37.00
CA SER A 500 -12.61 4.33 35.99
C SER A 500 -11.92 3.46 34.95
N PHE A 501 -12.52 2.30 34.65
CA PHE A 501 -11.99 1.33 33.69
C PHE A 501 -12.95 1.14 32.52
N ARG A 502 -12.39 0.88 31.34
CA ARG A 502 -13.11 0.60 30.09
C ARG A 502 -12.65 -0.73 29.50
N SER A 503 -13.46 -1.28 28.60
CA SER A 503 -13.06 -2.45 27.82
C SER A 503 -11.86 -2.11 26.90
N PRO A 504 -10.87 -3.02 26.79
CA PRO A 504 -9.70 -2.77 25.95
C PRO A 504 -10.09 -2.73 24.47
N ARG A 505 -9.58 -1.73 23.73
CA ARG A 505 -9.73 -1.63 22.27
C ARG A 505 -8.69 -2.44 21.50
N ILE A 506 -7.54 -2.66 22.12
CA ILE A 506 -6.48 -3.54 21.61
C ILE A 506 -6.33 -4.67 22.64
N PRO A 507 -6.40 -5.96 22.23
CA PRO A 507 -6.24 -7.08 23.14
C PRO A 507 -4.94 -7.01 23.96
N LEU A 508 -5.04 -7.15 25.28
CA LEU A 508 -3.91 -7.15 26.20
C LEU A 508 -3.66 -8.56 26.71
N VAL A 509 -2.44 -9.08 26.52
CA VAL A 509 -1.99 -10.35 27.10
C VAL A 509 -1.38 -10.07 28.47
N SER A 510 -2.07 -10.54 29.51
CA SER A 510 -1.72 -10.30 30.90
C SER A 510 -0.44 -11.03 31.26
N THR A 511 0.48 -10.32 31.91
CA THR A 511 1.62 -10.98 32.56
C THR A 511 1.31 -11.42 33.99
N VAL A 512 0.10 -11.15 34.50
CA VAL A 512 -0.40 -11.72 35.76
C VAL A 512 -0.87 -13.16 35.54
N THR A 513 -1.58 -13.42 34.44
CA THR A 513 -2.18 -14.73 34.15
C THR A 513 -1.46 -15.53 33.07
N GLY A 514 -0.62 -14.88 32.25
CA GLY A 514 0.03 -15.51 31.09
C GLY A 514 -0.90 -15.70 29.89
N LYS A 515 -2.08 -15.07 29.88
CA LYS A 515 -3.15 -15.23 28.88
C LYS A 515 -3.81 -13.89 28.57
N PRO A 516 -4.64 -13.76 27.51
CA PRO A 516 -5.42 -12.56 27.25
C PRO A 516 -6.26 -12.17 28.46
N ALA A 517 -6.17 -10.91 28.87
CA ALA A 517 -6.97 -10.37 29.95
C ALA A 517 -8.39 -10.08 29.47
N THR A 518 -9.38 -10.40 30.31
CA THR A 518 -10.76 -9.99 30.09
C THR A 518 -11.01 -8.55 30.54
N ALA A 519 -12.06 -7.91 30.03
CA ALA A 519 -12.43 -6.56 30.44
C ALA A 519 -12.78 -6.51 31.95
N GLU A 520 -13.42 -7.55 32.45
CA GLU A 520 -13.81 -7.70 33.86
C GLU A 520 -12.58 -7.83 34.77
N GLU A 521 -11.56 -8.59 34.35
CA GLU A 521 -10.30 -8.68 35.08
C GLU A 521 -9.60 -7.32 35.14
N LEU A 522 -9.46 -6.63 34.00
CA LEU A 522 -8.76 -5.35 33.94
C LEU A 522 -9.48 -4.23 34.71
N ALA A 523 -10.81 -4.31 34.80
CA ALA A 523 -11.64 -3.39 35.57
C ALA A 523 -11.63 -3.68 37.09
N SER A 524 -11.03 -4.79 37.52
CA SER A 524 -11.01 -5.19 38.92
C SER A 524 -9.80 -4.59 39.66
N PRO A 525 -10.00 -3.88 40.79
CA PRO A 525 -8.90 -3.47 41.66
C PRO A 525 -8.01 -4.64 42.11
N ASP A 526 -8.60 -5.84 42.25
CA ASP A 526 -7.92 -7.07 42.69
C ASP A 526 -6.93 -7.58 41.65
N TYR A 527 -7.19 -7.31 40.38
CA TYR A 527 -6.22 -7.58 39.32
C TYR A 527 -4.95 -6.78 39.53
N TRP A 528 -5.06 -5.47 39.76
CA TRP A 528 -3.91 -4.59 39.96
C TRP A 528 -3.17 -4.85 41.27
N VAL A 529 -3.88 -5.23 42.33
CA VAL A 529 -3.25 -5.70 43.59
C VAL A 529 -2.44 -6.98 43.34
N ARG A 530 -3.02 -7.96 42.61
CA ARG A 530 -2.28 -9.17 42.20
C ARG A 530 -1.10 -8.83 41.29
N GLN A 531 -1.23 -7.83 40.43
CA GLN A 531 -0.18 -7.39 39.50
C GLN A 531 1.06 -6.84 40.22
N VAL A 532 0.86 -6.12 41.34
CA VAL A 532 1.98 -5.59 42.15
C VAL A 532 2.66 -6.67 42.99
N ARG A 533 1.91 -7.69 43.41
CA ARG A 533 2.36 -8.70 44.38
C ARG A 533 2.80 -10.02 43.77
N GLY A 534 2.16 -10.45 42.70
CA GLY A 534 2.30 -11.76 42.07
C GLY A 534 3.45 -11.86 41.08
N THR A 535 3.74 -13.07 40.62
CA THR A 535 4.80 -13.34 39.66
C THR A 535 4.43 -12.82 38.26
N VAL A 536 5.36 -12.12 37.61
CA VAL A 536 5.27 -11.73 36.20
C VAL A 536 5.50 -12.95 35.30
N ARG A 537 4.43 -13.50 34.72
CA ARG A 537 4.36 -14.66 33.80
C ARG A 537 4.74 -14.29 32.36
N PHE A 538 5.89 -13.65 32.17
CA PHE A 538 6.34 -13.17 30.85
C PHE A 538 6.52 -14.32 29.85
N LEU A 539 7.15 -15.43 30.26
CA LEU A 539 7.31 -16.62 29.41
C LEU A 539 5.96 -17.15 28.90
N ASP A 540 4.98 -17.28 29.78
CA ASP A 540 3.68 -17.84 29.44
C ASP A 540 2.92 -16.94 28.47
N ALA A 541 2.95 -15.62 28.73
CA ALA A 541 2.35 -14.64 27.85
C ALA A 541 3.03 -14.60 26.46
N MET A 542 4.36 -14.75 26.39
CA MET A 542 5.10 -14.78 25.12
C MET A 542 4.76 -16.03 24.31
N ARG A 543 4.70 -17.20 24.97
CA ARG A 543 4.26 -18.44 24.35
C ARG A 543 2.82 -18.35 23.86
N TRP A 544 1.94 -17.72 24.63
CA TRP A 544 0.57 -17.50 24.18
C TRP A 544 0.51 -16.62 22.92
N LEU A 545 1.27 -15.51 22.89
CA LEU A 545 1.34 -14.64 21.71
C LEU A 545 1.83 -15.38 20.47
N GLU A 546 2.84 -16.25 20.61
CA GLU A 546 3.32 -17.11 19.52
C GLU A 546 2.27 -18.16 19.12
N ASP A 547 1.93 -19.07 20.04
CA ASP A 547 1.18 -20.30 19.74
C ASP A 547 -0.29 -20.03 19.40
N SER A 548 -0.92 -19.11 20.14
CA SER A 548 -2.36 -18.82 20.03
C SER A 548 -2.63 -17.48 19.34
N GLY A 549 -1.76 -16.49 19.57
CA GLY A 549 -1.85 -15.18 18.96
C GLY A 549 -1.39 -15.15 17.51
N GLY A 550 -0.54 -16.10 17.09
CA GLY A 550 0.08 -16.14 15.76
C GLY A 550 1.05 -14.98 15.51
N VAL A 551 1.56 -14.35 16.58
CA VAL A 551 2.43 -13.18 16.50
C VAL A 551 3.82 -13.58 16.04
N THR A 552 4.32 -12.91 15.01
CA THR A 552 5.67 -13.10 14.46
C THR A 552 6.53 -11.85 14.56
N VAL A 553 5.93 -10.71 14.94
CA VAL A 553 6.65 -9.43 15.07
C VAL A 553 6.39 -8.84 16.44
N PHE A 554 7.43 -8.77 17.25
CA PHE A 554 7.42 -8.27 18.62
C PHE A 554 8.19 -6.96 18.66
N ALA A 555 7.48 -5.86 18.92
CA ALA A 555 8.06 -4.53 18.94
C ALA A 555 8.12 -4.00 20.37
N GLU A 556 9.32 -3.71 20.89
CA GLU A 556 9.49 -3.28 22.28
C GLU A 556 9.41 -1.76 22.40
N LEU A 557 8.46 -1.28 23.19
CA LEU A 557 8.34 0.10 23.62
C LEU A 557 9.11 0.27 24.93
N GLY A 558 10.25 0.93 24.84
CA GLY A 558 11.05 1.25 26.00
C GLY A 558 12.40 1.85 25.62
N PRO A 559 13.15 2.35 26.61
CA PRO A 559 14.42 3.06 26.42
C PRO A 559 15.61 2.16 26.03
N ARG A 560 15.43 0.83 26.11
CA ARG A 560 16.42 -0.22 25.80
C ARG A 560 15.71 -1.45 25.21
N ALA A 561 16.50 -2.39 24.69
CA ALA A 561 16.03 -3.63 24.06
C ALA A 561 16.00 -4.83 25.05
N VAL A 562 15.41 -4.66 26.23
CA VAL A 562 15.45 -5.68 27.30
C VAL A 562 14.49 -6.83 26.99
N LEU A 563 13.23 -6.52 26.69
CA LEU A 563 12.21 -7.51 26.33
C LEU A 563 12.51 -8.17 24.99
N ALA A 564 13.09 -7.44 24.03
CA ALA A 564 13.56 -7.98 22.77
C ALA A 564 14.67 -9.02 22.95
N GLY A 565 15.51 -8.87 23.99
CA GLY A 565 16.49 -9.87 24.37
C GLY A 565 15.84 -11.12 24.99
N MET A 566 15.01 -10.93 26.01
CA MET A 566 14.37 -12.04 26.75
C MET A 566 13.34 -12.81 25.89
N GLY A 567 12.58 -12.10 25.06
CA GLY A 567 11.52 -12.68 24.25
C GLY A 567 12.03 -13.67 23.19
N ARG A 568 13.26 -13.49 22.70
CA ARG A 568 13.89 -14.45 21.76
C ARG A 568 14.06 -15.83 22.36
N ASP A 569 14.34 -15.91 23.65
CA ASP A 569 14.48 -17.18 24.36
C ASP A 569 13.12 -17.80 24.72
N CYS A 570 12.02 -17.06 24.55
CA CYS A 570 10.66 -17.51 24.88
C CYS A 570 9.92 -18.14 23.70
N VAL A 571 10.29 -17.76 22.47
CA VAL A 571 9.62 -18.18 21.23
C VAL A 571 10.45 -19.21 20.47
N SER A 572 9.80 -20.07 19.69
CA SER A 572 10.45 -21.15 18.93
C SER A 572 10.54 -20.86 17.43
N ALA A 573 9.68 -20.01 16.89
CA ALA A 573 9.60 -19.71 15.47
C ALA A 573 10.85 -18.94 15.01
N PRO A 574 11.63 -19.48 14.05
CA PRO A 574 12.94 -18.94 13.67
C PRO A 574 12.86 -17.57 12.98
N ASP A 575 11.73 -17.25 12.35
CA ASP A 575 11.51 -16.00 11.62
C ASP A 575 10.90 -14.87 12.48
N SER A 576 10.71 -15.12 13.78
CA SER A 576 10.21 -14.12 14.73
C SER A 576 11.13 -12.90 14.82
N ALA A 577 10.56 -11.71 14.70
CA ALA A 577 11.29 -10.46 14.72
C ALA A 577 11.12 -9.72 16.03
N PHE A 578 12.24 -9.22 16.57
CA PHE A 578 12.25 -8.41 17.78
C PHE A 578 12.79 -7.02 17.48
N LEU A 579 11.90 -6.03 17.52
CA LEU A 579 12.10 -4.66 17.02
C LEU A 579 12.02 -3.66 18.18
N PRO A 580 13.13 -3.36 18.88
CA PRO A 580 13.11 -2.37 19.95
C PRO A 580 13.03 -0.95 19.37
N ALA A 581 12.19 -0.11 19.97
CA ALA A 581 12.05 1.29 19.61
C ALA A 581 13.33 2.08 19.88
N LEU A 582 13.99 1.82 21.01
CA LEU A 582 15.24 2.47 21.41
C LEU A 582 16.29 1.45 21.85
N ARG A 583 17.57 1.80 21.63
CA ARG A 583 18.73 0.99 22.04
C ARG A 583 19.76 1.87 22.73
N GLY A 584 20.47 1.31 23.72
CA GLY A 584 21.60 2.01 24.33
C GLY A 584 22.77 2.11 23.34
N GLY A 585 23.36 3.29 23.20
CA GLY A 585 24.53 3.53 22.34
C GLY A 585 24.23 3.80 20.86
N GLU A 586 22.95 3.79 20.45
CA GLU A 586 22.49 4.20 19.13
C GLU A 586 21.67 5.50 19.25
N GLY A 587 21.65 6.34 18.19
CA GLY A 587 20.77 7.51 18.13
C GLY A 587 19.29 7.10 18.13
N GLU A 588 18.46 7.81 18.87
CA GLU A 588 17.06 7.43 19.13
C GLU A 588 16.22 7.49 17.86
N THR A 589 16.42 8.53 17.02
CA THR A 589 15.72 8.66 15.73
C THR A 589 16.08 7.51 14.80
N ARG A 590 17.36 7.12 14.76
CA ARG A 590 17.82 5.97 13.95
C ARG A 590 17.21 4.66 14.45
N ALA A 591 17.19 4.42 15.76
CA ALA A 591 16.62 3.22 16.33
C ALA A 591 15.11 3.10 16.01
N LEU A 592 14.37 4.21 16.16
CA LEU A 592 12.94 4.24 15.89
C LEU A 592 12.62 4.06 14.40
N LEU A 593 13.34 4.72 13.49
CA LEU A 593 13.17 4.49 12.05
C LEU A 593 13.58 3.07 11.63
N THR A 594 14.56 2.45 12.31
CA THR A 594 14.94 1.06 12.10
C THR A 594 13.84 0.09 12.54
N MET A 595 13.13 0.41 13.63
CA MET A 595 11.95 -0.33 14.07
C MET A 595 10.82 -0.22 13.02
N LEU A 596 10.52 0.99 12.53
CA LEU A 596 9.53 1.19 11.45
C LEU A 596 9.91 0.45 10.17
N ALA A 597 11.19 0.50 9.77
CA ALA A 597 11.71 -0.28 8.67
C ALA A 597 11.46 -1.79 8.88
N GLY A 598 11.73 -2.29 10.09
CA GLY A 598 11.51 -3.69 10.47
C GLY A 598 10.04 -4.14 10.37
N LEU A 599 9.11 -3.26 10.77
CA LEU A 599 7.67 -3.44 10.62
C LEU A 599 7.29 -3.47 9.13
N HIS A 600 7.71 -2.45 8.38
CA HIS A 600 7.37 -2.28 6.96
C HIS A 600 7.84 -3.43 6.08
N VAL A 601 9.09 -3.91 6.24
CA VAL A 601 9.62 -4.98 5.39
C VAL A 601 8.92 -6.32 5.61
N ARG A 602 8.17 -6.48 6.72
CA ARG A 602 7.41 -7.67 7.05
C ARG A 602 5.93 -7.57 6.66
N GLY A 603 5.48 -6.40 6.22
CA GLY A 603 4.10 -6.18 5.79
C GLY A 603 3.22 -5.45 6.79
N ALA A 604 3.74 -5.10 7.98
CA ALA A 604 2.97 -4.28 8.92
C ALA A 604 2.73 -2.87 8.35
N THR A 605 1.55 -2.32 8.64
CA THR A 605 1.14 -1.00 8.16
C THR A 605 2.00 0.10 8.77
N VAL A 606 2.52 0.97 7.91
CA VAL A 606 3.21 2.21 8.26
C VAL A 606 2.70 3.27 7.29
N ASP A 607 2.23 4.39 7.82
CA ASP A 607 1.76 5.54 7.04
C ASP A 607 2.96 6.42 6.66
N TRP A 608 3.51 6.13 5.48
CA TRP A 608 4.65 6.85 4.94
C TRP A 608 4.32 8.25 4.47
N ASP A 609 3.05 8.54 4.13
CA ASP A 609 2.61 9.87 3.73
C ASP A 609 2.66 10.82 4.93
N VAL A 610 2.20 10.37 6.10
CA VAL A 610 2.31 11.14 7.35
C VAL A 610 3.78 11.38 7.72
N LEU A 611 4.63 10.36 7.66
CA LEU A 611 6.07 10.52 7.93
C LEU A 611 6.73 11.53 6.98
N ALA A 612 6.38 11.49 5.69
CA ALA A 612 6.91 12.39 4.68
C ALA A 612 6.44 13.84 4.87
N ALA A 613 5.21 14.03 5.36
CA ALA A 613 4.64 15.33 5.71
C ALA A 613 5.29 15.92 6.97
N ASP A 614 5.47 15.12 8.03
CA ASP A 614 6.20 15.53 9.25
C ASP A 614 7.63 16.00 8.94
N ALA A 615 8.27 15.35 7.96
CA ALA A 615 9.61 15.67 7.49
C ALA A 615 9.67 16.83 6.48
N GLY A 616 8.53 17.42 6.10
CA GLY A 616 8.46 18.54 5.14
C GLY A 616 9.04 18.22 3.76
N THR A 617 8.95 16.97 3.32
CA THR A 617 9.60 16.51 2.08
C THR A 617 8.85 16.94 0.82
N ARG A 618 9.60 17.21 -0.24
CA ARG A 618 9.06 17.48 -1.58
C ARG A 618 9.18 16.24 -2.45
N ARG A 619 8.20 16.04 -3.33
CA ARG A 619 8.20 14.96 -4.31
C ARG A 619 9.24 15.22 -5.42
N LEU A 620 10.07 14.23 -5.69
CA LEU A 620 11.09 14.21 -6.73
C LEU A 620 10.72 13.20 -7.82
N LYS A 621 11.19 13.47 -9.04
CA LYS A 621 11.07 12.51 -10.13
C LYS A 621 12.06 11.36 -9.94
N LEU A 622 11.54 10.20 -9.62
CA LEU A 622 12.31 8.97 -9.43
C LEU A 622 12.27 8.06 -10.69
N PRO A 623 13.22 7.12 -10.85
CA PRO A 623 13.20 6.14 -11.93
C PRO A 623 11.97 5.21 -11.84
N THR A 624 11.49 4.74 -12.99
CA THR A 624 10.39 3.75 -13.05
C THR A 624 10.87 2.35 -12.62
N TYR A 625 9.93 1.42 -12.49
CA TYR A 625 10.21 0.04 -12.09
C TYR A 625 11.19 -0.69 -13.03
N ALA A 626 12.10 -1.49 -12.46
CA ALA A 626 13.05 -2.32 -13.19
C ALA A 626 12.42 -3.65 -13.64
N PHE A 627 11.68 -3.63 -14.76
CA PHE A 627 11.07 -4.82 -15.35
C PHE A 627 12.09 -5.90 -15.73
N GLN A 628 11.86 -7.10 -15.21
CA GLN A 628 12.62 -8.31 -15.52
C GLN A 628 12.05 -8.94 -16.79
N ARG A 629 12.51 -8.47 -17.95
CA ARG A 629 11.94 -8.87 -19.25
C ARG A 629 12.41 -10.25 -19.66
N GLU A 630 11.46 -11.05 -20.15
CA GLU A 630 11.70 -12.30 -20.86
C GLU A 630 11.05 -12.24 -22.24
N ARG A 631 11.51 -13.08 -23.17
CA ARG A 631 10.91 -13.17 -24.50
C ARG A 631 9.67 -14.06 -24.42
N TYR A 632 8.51 -13.45 -24.63
CA TYR A 632 7.25 -14.16 -24.85
C TYR A 632 6.82 -13.97 -26.30
N TRP A 633 6.90 -15.04 -27.09
CA TRP A 633 6.50 -15.03 -28.50
C TRP A 633 5.98 -16.41 -28.90
N ILE A 634 4.86 -16.47 -29.62
CA ILE A 634 4.38 -17.72 -30.23
C ILE A 634 5.14 -17.87 -31.54
N GLU A 635 6.16 -18.72 -31.55
CA GLU A 635 6.85 -19.06 -32.78
C GLU A 635 5.88 -19.83 -33.70
N PRO A 636 5.76 -19.45 -34.98
CA PRO A 636 5.06 -20.29 -35.94
C PRO A 636 5.73 -21.67 -35.95
N PRO A 637 4.96 -22.76 -36.08
CA PRO A 637 5.55 -24.10 -36.14
C PRO A 637 6.60 -24.10 -37.26
N ALA A 638 7.81 -24.56 -36.93
CA ALA A 638 8.89 -24.66 -37.89
C ALA A 638 8.33 -25.40 -39.11
N VAL A 639 8.30 -24.72 -40.27
CA VAL A 639 7.95 -25.36 -41.54
C VAL A 639 9.06 -26.37 -41.78
N GLY A 640 8.86 -27.60 -41.29
CA GLY A 640 9.63 -28.74 -41.71
C GLY A 640 9.56 -28.75 -43.22
N THR A 641 10.71 -28.88 -43.87
CA THR A 641 10.81 -29.11 -45.30
C THR A 641 9.95 -30.33 -45.65
N ALA A 642 8.70 -30.07 -46.02
CA ALA A 642 7.77 -31.09 -46.41
C ALA A 642 8.33 -31.72 -47.68
N ARG A 643 8.80 -32.98 -47.52
CA ARG A 643 8.94 -33.91 -48.63
C ARG A 643 7.66 -33.83 -49.45
N GLN A 644 7.83 -33.55 -50.74
CA GLN A 644 6.79 -33.71 -51.74
C GLN A 644 6.19 -35.11 -51.57
N ALA A 645 4.96 -35.16 -51.07
CA ALA A 645 4.10 -36.34 -51.15
C ALA A 645 2.83 -35.88 -51.85
N GLU A 646 2.61 -36.49 -53.00
CA GLU A 646 1.58 -36.22 -53.99
C GLU A 646 0.18 -36.30 -53.40
N ARG A 647 -0.70 -35.37 -53.80
CA ARG A 647 -2.14 -35.44 -53.54
C ARG A 647 -2.77 -36.47 -54.49
N PRO A 648 -3.65 -37.36 -54.01
CA PRO A 648 -4.76 -37.85 -54.80
C PRO A 648 -5.95 -36.91 -54.63
N VAL A 649 -6.46 -36.48 -55.78
CA VAL A 649 -7.73 -35.77 -55.97
C VAL A 649 -8.87 -36.77 -55.79
N GLY A 650 -9.90 -36.41 -55.03
CA GLY A 650 -11.14 -37.16 -54.89
C GLY A 650 -12.31 -36.19 -54.80
N ASP A 651 -12.90 -35.95 -55.97
CA ASP A 651 -14.10 -35.15 -56.25
C ASP A 651 -15.33 -35.70 -55.51
N GLY A 652 -16.26 -34.80 -55.19
CA GLY A 652 -17.43 -35.07 -54.38
C GLY A 652 -18.62 -35.66 -55.14
N SER A 653 -19.72 -35.87 -54.43
CA SER A 653 -21.05 -35.58 -54.96
C SER A 653 -22.12 -35.59 -53.85
N ALA A 654 -23.13 -34.77 -54.10
CA ALA A 654 -24.23 -34.34 -53.26
C ALA A 654 -25.27 -35.43 -52.93
N ARG A 655 -26.15 -35.15 -51.94
CA ARG A 655 -27.61 -34.93 -52.16
C ARG A 655 -28.41 -34.69 -50.88
N THR A 656 -29.08 -33.54 -50.89
CA THR A 656 -30.44 -33.16 -50.47
C THR A 656 -31.40 -34.22 -49.89
N GLN A 657 -32.11 -33.89 -48.79
CA GLN A 657 -33.60 -33.78 -48.74
C GLN A 657 -34.16 -33.41 -47.33
N GLN A 658 -34.75 -32.20 -47.27
CA GLN A 658 -36.12 -31.82 -46.89
C GLN A 658 -36.92 -32.57 -45.79
N ALA A 659 -37.52 -31.74 -44.95
CA ALA A 659 -38.43 -31.94 -43.81
C ALA A 659 -39.67 -32.84 -44.03
N ASP A 660 -40.19 -33.45 -42.95
CA ASP A 660 -41.55 -33.18 -42.42
C ASP A 660 -41.79 -33.79 -41.01
N ARG A 661 -42.63 -33.08 -40.23
CA ARG A 661 -43.51 -33.48 -39.10
C ARG A 661 -43.10 -33.39 -37.62
N LEU A 662 -44.00 -32.67 -36.95
CA LEU A 662 -44.27 -32.48 -35.53
C LEU A 662 -44.60 -33.78 -34.78
N ASP A 663 -44.05 -33.92 -33.58
CA ASP A 663 -44.66 -34.62 -32.45
C ASP A 663 -44.16 -33.95 -31.15
N THR A 664 -45.07 -33.65 -30.22
CA THR A 664 -44.76 -33.14 -28.88
C THR A 664 -44.80 -34.30 -27.87
N PRO A 665 -43.76 -34.51 -27.04
CA PRO A 665 -43.87 -35.39 -25.87
C PRO A 665 -43.79 -34.63 -24.53
N ALA A 666 -44.16 -35.38 -23.49
CA ALA A 666 -44.45 -35.00 -22.11
C ALA A 666 -43.17 -34.60 -21.29
N PRO A 667 -43.25 -34.29 -19.98
CA PRO A 667 -42.32 -33.40 -19.24
C PRO A 667 -40.98 -34.03 -18.83
N ALA A 668 -40.32 -34.72 -19.75
CA ALA A 668 -38.87 -34.93 -19.79
C ALA A 668 -38.21 -34.18 -20.98
N ASP A 669 -39.01 -33.64 -21.90
CA ASP A 669 -38.57 -32.93 -23.13
C ASP A 669 -38.68 -31.40 -23.05
N MET A 670 -38.86 -30.80 -21.85
CA MET A 670 -38.78 -29.35 -21.73
C MET A 670 -37.31 -28.90 -21.88
N PRO A 671 -37.02 -27.93 -22.78
CA PRO A 671 -35.68 -27.34 -22.89
C PRO A 671 -35.18 -26.92 -21.52
N LEU A 672 -33.92 -27.26 -21.21
CA LEU A 672 -33.28 -26.97 -19.92
C LEU A 672 -33.55 -25.54 -19.40
N PRO A 673 -33.55 -24.47 -20.23
CA PRO A 673 -33.85 -23.11 -19.76
C PRO A 673 -35.25 -22.96 -19.14
N HIS A 674 -36.26 -23.65 -19.67
CA HIS A 674 -37.62 -23.62 -19.12
C HIS A 674 -37.77 -24.38 -17.80
N ARG A 675 -36.97 -25.44 -17.59
CA ARG A 675 -36.92 -26.17 -16.31
C ARG A 675 -36.21 -25.35 -15.24
N LEU A 676 -35.08 -24.75 -15.60
CA LEU A 676 -34.30 -23.89 -14.70
C LEU A 676 -35.09 -22.66 -14.23
N ALA A 677 -35.94 -22.08 -15.09
CA ALA A 677 -36.80 -20.94 -14.74
C ALA A 677 -37.89 -21.25 -13.71
N GLN A 678 -38.16 -22.53 -13.42
CA GLN A 678 -39.16 -22.99 -12.45
C GLN A 678 -38.54 -23.40 -11.10
N LEU A 679 -37.21 -23.39 -10.98
CA LEU A 679 -36.47 -23.79 -9.78
C LEU A 679 -36.01 -22.59 -8.97
N SER A 680 -35.75 -22.78 -7.67
CA SER A 680 -35.08 -21.73 -6.89
C SER A 680 -33.64 -21.53 -7.36
N VAL A 681 -33.07 -20.34 -7.10
CA VAL A 681 -31.69 -20.00 -7.51
C VAL A 681 -30.67 -21.07 -7.11
N ARG A 682 -30.78 -21.59 -5.88
CA ARG A 682 -29.87 -22.62 -5.35
C ARG A 682 -30.09 -23.99 -5.99
N GLU A 683 -31.32 -24.31 -6.39
CA GLU A 683 -31.64 -25.56 -7.07
C GLU A 683 -31.18 -25.52 -8.52
N ALA A 684 -31.38 -24.40 -9.22
CA ALA A 684 -30.89 -24.16 -10.57
C ALA A 684 -29.35 -24.20 -10.64
N GLU A 685 -28.64 -23.57 -9.69
CA GLU A 685 -27.17 -23.66 -9.58
C GLU A 685 -26.69 -25.11 -9.39
N ARG A 686 -27.39 -25.87 -8.55
CA ARG A 686 -27.02 -27.27 -8.26
C ARG A 686 -27.25 -28.18 -9.46
N GLU A 687 -28.31 -27.94 -10.23
CA GLU A 687 -28.59 -28.68 -11.46
C GLU A 687 -27.56 -28.36 -12.55
N LEU A 688 -27.21 -27.08 -12.74
CA LEU A 688 -26.16 -26.66 -13.67
C LEU A 688 -24.77 -27.18 -13.28
N LEU A 689 -24.43 -27.17 -11.98
CA LEU A 689 -23.18 -27.75 -11.50
C LEU A 689 -23.12 -29.26 -11.77
N THR A 690 -24.24 -29.96 -11.56
CA THR A 690 -24.36 -31.39 -11.86
C THR A 690 -24.14 -31.65 -13.36
N LEU A 691 -24.71 -30.83 -14.24
CA LEU A 691 -24.51 -30.89 -15.68
C LEU A 691 -23.02 -30.73 -16.05
N VAL A 692 -22.37 -29.68 -15.55
CA VAL A 692 -20.95 -29.41 -15.85
C VAL A 692 -20.06 -30.55 -15.38
N CYS A 693 -20.27 -31.05 -14.16
CA CYS A 693 -19.51 -32.18 -13.63
C CYS A 693 -19.76 -33.48 -14.41
N THR A 694 -20.99 -33.70 -14.91
CA THR A 694 -21.34 -34.89 -15.70
C THR A 694 -20.64 -34.88 -17.06
N GLU A 695 -20.70 -33.76 -17.79
CA GLU A 695 -20.03 -33.65 -19.09
C GLU A 695 -18.50 -33.73 -18.94
N THR A 696 -17.96 -33.12 -17.86
CA THR A 696 -16.53 -33.21 -17.53
C THR A 696 -16.12 -34.65 -17.21
N ALA A 697 -16.89 -35.36 -16.39
CA ALA A 697 -16.62 -36.76 -16.04
C ALA A 697 -16.64 -37.67 -17.27
N ALA A 698 -17.63 -37.47 -18.16
CA ALA A 698 -17.75 -38.24 -19.40
C ALA A 698 -16.56 -38.03 -20.35
N MET A 699 -15.92 -36.85 -20.35
CA MET A 699 -14.72 -36.60 -21.15
C MET A 699 -13.45 -37.18 -20.52
N LEU A 700 -13.37 -37.19 -19.19
CA LEU A 700 -12.23 -37.74 -18.46
C LEU A 700 -12.32 -39.25 -18.26
N GLY A 701 -13.38 -39.90 -18.74
CA GLY A 701 -13.61 -41.34 -18.59
C GLY A 701 -13.93 -41.76 -17.16
N HIS A 702 -14.54 -40.87 -16.37
CA HIS A 702 -14.99 -41.15 -15.00
C HIS A 702 -16.46 -41.57 -14.99
N ASP A 703 -16.79 -42.64 -14.26
CA ASP A 703 -18.14 -43.22 -14.22
C ASP A 703 -19.16 -42.38 -13.42
N ALA A 704 -18.72 -41.36 -12.65
CA ALA A 704 -19.61 -40.56 -11.81
C ALA A 704 -19.21 -39.07 -11.74
N ALA A 705 -20.18 -38.18 -11.89
CA ALA A 705 -20.00 -36.73 -11.73
C ALA A 705 -19.46 -36.31 -10.34
N ALA A 706 -19.73 -37.11 -9.31
CA ALA A 706 -19.31 -36.85 -7.93
C ALA A 706 -17.78 -36.93 -7.71
N THR A 707 -17.02 -37.47 -8.67
CA THR A 707 -15.56 -37.56 -8.57
C THR A 707 -14.83 -36.36 -9.16
N VAL A 708 -15.55 -35.39 -9.75
CA VAL A 708 -14.96 -34.17 -10.33
C VAL A 708 -14.90 -33.06 -9.27
N PRO A 709 -13.70 -32.61 -8.85
CA PRO A 709 -13.56 -31.48 -7.93
C PRO A 709 -14.14 -30.19 -8.53
N THR A 710 -15.10 -29.57 -7.85
CA THR A 710 -15.89 -28.44 -8.39
C THR A 710 -15.14 -27.12 -8.43
N GLU A 711 -14.14 -26.94 -7.57
CA GLU A 711 -13.33 -25.71 -7.43
C GLU A 711 -11.95 -25.83 -8.07
N ARG A 712 -11.62 -26.97 -8.69
CA ARG A 712 -10.33 -27.18 -9.33
C ARG A 712 -10.39 -26.84 -10.81
N ALA A 713 -9.31 -26.26 -11.33
CA ALA A 713 -9.27 -25.84 -12.72
C ALA A 713 -9.34 -27.03 -13.69
N PHE A 714 -10.08 -26.94 -14.79
CA PHE A 714 -10.22 -28.01 -15.79
C PHE A 714 -8.88 -28.53 -16.32
N ARG A 715 -7.88 -27.65 -16.45
CA ARG A 715 -6.52 -28.02 -16.84
C ARG A 715 -5.86 -28.97 -15.84
N ASP A 716 -6.06 -28.73 -14.54
CA ASP A 716 -5.52 -29.57 -13.47
C ASP A 716 -6.31 -30.87 -13.29
N LEU A 717 -7.48 -30.96 -13.92
CA LEU A 717 -8.31 -32.16 -14.03
C LEU A 717 -7.96 -33.01 -15.27
N GLY A 718 -7.03 -32.54 -16.10
CA GLY A 718 -6.56 -33.27 -17.28
C GLY A 718 -7.23 -32.88 -18.60
N LEU A 719 -8.03 -31.81 -18.64
CA LEU A 719 -8.49 -31.25 -19.92
C LEU A 719 -7.39 -30.43 -20.58
N ASP A 720 -7.06 -30.77 -21.81
CA ASP A 720 -6.22 -29.97 -22.68
C ASP A 720 -7.04 -28.97 -23.51
N SER A 721 -6.38 -28.23 -24.42
CA SER A 721 -7.05 -27.23 -25.26
C SER A 721 -8.11 -27.83 -26.19
N TYR A 722 -7.95 -29.09 -26.60
CA TYR A 722 -8.95 -29.78 -27.42
C TYR A 722 -10.15 -30.21 -26.57
N GLY A 723 -9.88 -30.80 -25.40
CA GLY A 723 -10.89 -31.18 -24.43
C GLY A 723 -11.72 -29.99 -23.94
N SER A 724 -11.12 -28.79 -23.85
CA SER A 724 -11.86 -27.58 -23.48
C SER A 724 -12.88 -27.17 -24.54
N VAL A 725 -12.53 -27.28 -25.82
CA VAL A 725 -13.44 -26.97 -26.94
C VAL A 725 -14.55 -28.00 -27.03
N GLU A 726 -14.24 -29.28 -26.85
CA GLU A 726 -15.24 -30.34 -26.87
C GLU A 726 -16.18 -30.29 -25.65
N LEU A 727 -15.68 -29.96 -24.45
CA LEU A 727 -16.51 -29.73 -23.27
C LEU A 727 -17.47 -28.55 -23.49
N ARG A 728 -16.98 -27.45 -24.06
CA ARG A 728 -17.82 -26.31 -24.45
C ARG A 728 -18.90 -26.71 -25.45
N ASN A 729 -18.57 -27.51 -26.47
CA ASN A 729 -19.54 -27.96 -27.47
C ASN A 729 -20.62 -28.85 -26.86
N ARG A 730 -20.24 -29.75 -25.95
CA ARG A 730 -21.17 -30.63 -25.22
C ARG A 730 -22.09 -29.82 -24.30
N LEU A 731 -21.55 -28.84 -23.58
CA LEU A 731 -22.34 -27.92 -22.76
C LEU A 731 -23.31 -27.09 -23.62
N SER A 732 -22.85 -26.56 -24.77
CA SER A 732 -23.69 -25.78 -25.69
C SER A 732 -24.87 -26.62 -26.22
N ALA A 733 -24.60 -27.90 -26.56
CA ALA A 733 -25.63 -28.84 -26.97
C ALA A 733 -26.62 -29.15 -25.84
N ALA A 734 -26.15 -29.30 -24.61
CA ALA A 734 -26.99 -29.64 -23.45
C ALA A 734 -27.88 -28.46 -23.00
N VAL A 735 -27.40 -27.23 -23.10
CA VAL A 735 -28.18 -26.03 -22.71
C VAL A 735 -29.02 -25.46 -23.87
N GLY A 736 -28.73 -25.86 -25.11
CA GLY A 736 -29.48 -25.45 -26.30
C GLY A 736 -29.13 -24.05 -26.83
N THR A 737 -28.04 -23.45 -26.35
CA THR A 737 -27.52 -22.14 -26.79
C THR A 737 -26.04 -22.24 -27.16
N LEU A 738 -25.59 -21.39 -28.08
CA LEU A 738 -24.17 -21.31 -28.44
C LEU A 738 -23.41 -20.60 -27.32
N LEU A 739 -22.48 -21.30 -26.67
CA LEU A 739 -21.64 -20.71 -25.62
C LEU A 739 -20.36 -20.09 -26.21
N PRO A 740 -19.82 -19.01 -25.62
CA PRO A 740 -18.59 -18.36 -26.07
C PRO A 740 -17.40 -19.33 -26.13
N ASP A 741 -16.53 -19.14 -27.13
CA ASP A 741 -15.32 -19.95 -27.31
C ASP A 741 -14.34 -19.85 -26.13
N THR A 742 -14.43 -18.78 -25.34
CA THR A 742 -13.56 -18.50 -24.18
C THR A 742 -14.13 -18.98 -22.85
N LEU A 743 -15.33 -19.59 -22.80
CA LEU A 743 -16.06 -19.89 -21.56
C LEU A 743 -15.20 -20.58 -20.48
N LEU A 744 -14.46 -21.64 -20.85
CA LEU A 744 -13.64 -22.41 -19.89
C LEU A 744 -12.31 -21.72 -19.55
N PHE A 745 -11.91 -20.71 -20.31
CA PHE A 745 -10.75 -19.88 -19.99
C PHE A 745 -11.13 -18.79 -18.98
N ASP A 746 -12.26 -18.12 -19.22
CA ASP A 746 -12.77 -17.05 -18.36
C ASP A 746 -13.31 -17.60 -17.03
N HIS A 747 -13.82 -18.83 -17.06
CA HIS A 747 -14.35 -19.56 -15.91
C HIS A 747 -13.67 -20.94 -15.80
N PRO A 748 -12.48 -21.02 -15.17
CA PRO A 748 -11.63 -22.21 -15.28
C PRO A 748 -12.08 -23.40 -14.43
N THR A 749 -13.15 -23.31 -13.63
CA THR A 749 -13.62 -24.37 -12.73
C THR A 749 -15.07 -24.77 -13.02
N PRO A 750 -15.48 -26.03 -12.69
CA PRO A 750 -16.87 -26.46 -12.83
C PRO A 750 -17.90 -25.55 -12.15
N ALA A 751 -17.60 -25.07 -10.93
CA ALA A 751 -18.47 -24.15 -10.18
C ALA A 751 -18.64 -22.79 -10.88
N ALA A 752 -17.56 -22.22 -11.41
CA ALA A 752 -17.60 -20.93 -12.09
C ALA A 752 -18.37 -21.01 -13.42
N VAL A 753 -18.22 -22.10 -14.18
CA VAL A 753 -18.99 -22.34 -15.41
C VAL A 753 -20.49 -22.49 -15.11
N ALA A 754 -20.87 -23.23 -14.06
CA ALA A 754 -22.27 -23.39 -13.67
C ALA A 754 -22.92 -22.05 -13.30
N GLN A 755 -22.19 -21.17 -12.60
CA GLN A 755 -22.66 -19.83 -12.25
C GLN A 755 -22.87 -18.95 -13.50
N ARG A 756 -21.94 -18.98 -14.46
CA ARG A 756 -22.07 -18.22 -15.72
C ARG A 756 -23.24 -18.72 -16.57
N LEU A 757 -23.41 -20.03 -16.68
CA LEU A 757 -24.55 -20.62 -17.41
C LEU A 757 -25.90 -20.19 -16.83
N ARG A 758 -26.01 -20.02 -15.51
CA ARG A 758 -27.25 -19.49 -14.92
C ARG A 758 -27.54 -18.07 -15.38
N GLY A 759 -26.53 -17.21 -15.35
CA GLY A 759 -26.66 -15.81 -15.77
C GLY A 759 -27.10 -15.68 -17.24
N GLU A 760 -26.52 -16.49 -18.12
CA GLU A 760 -26.87 -16.57 -19.55
C GLU A 760 -28.30 -17.10 -19.79
N LEU A 761 -28.73 -18.13 -19.05
CA LEU A 761 -29.98 -18.84 -19.32
C LEU A 761 -31.21 -18.23 -18.64
N LEU A 762 -31.05 -17.59 -17.48
CA LEU A 762 -32.16 -17.09 -16.67
C LEU A 762 -32.21 -15.56 -16.55
N GLY A 763 -31.15 -14.87 -16.97
CA GLY A 763 -31.05 -13.40 -16.89
C GLY A 763 -31.12 -12.90 -15.44
N ASP A 764 -30.00 -12.96 -14.72
CA ASP A 764 -29.90 -12.29 -13.42
C ASP A 764 -29.15 -10.95 -13.58
N ALA A 765 -29.81 -9.86 -13.15
CA ALA A 765 -29.22 -8.55 -13.04
C ALA A 765 -28.01 -8.57 -12.10
N PRO A 766 -26.86 -7.96 -12.48
CA PRO A 766 -25.66 -8.05 -11.67
C PRO A 766 -25.77 -7.24 -10.36
N LEU A 767 -25.43 -7.91 -9.26
CA LEU A 767 -25.00 -7.26 -8.02
C LEU A 767 -23.71 -6.48 -8.31
N VAL A 768 -23.84 -5.16 -8.42
CA VAL A 768 -22.73 -4.23 -8.57
C VAL A 768 -21.84 -4.30 -7.32
N ARG A 769 -20.65 -4.89 -7.45
CA ARG A 769 -19.52 -4.51 -6.61
C ARG A 769 -19.04 -3.15 -7.09
N HIS A 770 -19.24 -2.12 -6.28
CA HIS A 770 -18.56 -0.85 -6.48
C HIS A 770 -17.05 -1.09 -6.42
N VAL A 771 -16.40 -0.98 -7.58
CA VAL A 771 -15.00 -0.56 -7.60
C VAL A 771 -15.02 0.90 -7.17
N GLU A 772 -14.56 1.18 -5.96
CA GLU A 772 -14.30 2.56 -5.56
C GLU A 772 -13.36 3.17 -6.60
N ALA A 773 -13.82 4.29 -7.19
CA ALA A 773 -12.98 5.10 -8.04
C ALA A 773 -11.72 5.46 -7.24
N THR A 774 -10.56 5.06 -7.74
CA THR A 774 -9.29 5.59 -7.27
C THR A 774 -9.39 7.10 -7.33
N SER A 775 -9.28 7.78 -6.18
CA SER A 775 -9.22 9.22 -6.14
C SER A 775 -8.11 9.69 -7.08
N VAL A 776 -8.46 10.50 -8.08
CA VAL A 776 -7.48 11.20 -8.91
C VAL A 776 -6.60 12.00 -7.96
N SER A 777 -5.31 11.68 -7.91
CA SER A 777 -4.34 12.49 -7.17
C SER A 777 -4.37 13.91 -7.72
N GLU A 778 -4.37 14.92 -6.86
CA GLU A 778 -4.34 16.35 -7.23
C GLU A 778 -3.14 16.73 -8.14
N ASP A 779 -2.16 15.84 -8.33
CA ASP A 779 -0.90 16.06 -9.07
C ASP A 779 -0.74 15.19 -10.34
N ASP A 780 -1.82 14.87 -11.07
CA ASP A 780 -1.67 14.23 -12.39
C ASP A 780 -0.84 15.13 -13.33
N PRO A 781 0.21 14.62 -14.03
CA PRO A 781 0.96 15.41 -15.01
C PRO A 781 0.08 16.01 -16.11
N ILE A 782 -1.14 15.50 -16.33
CA ILE A 782 -2.13 16.07 -17.24
C ILE A 782 -3.48 16.20 -16.51
N ALA A 783 -3.97 17.42 -16.34
CA ALA A 783 -5.34 17.64 -15.89
C ALA A 783 -6.30 17.56 -17.10
N ILE A 784 -7.37 16.78 -17.00
CA ILE A 784 -8.44 16.69 -18.01
C ILE A 784 -9.64 17.50 -17.48
N VAL A 785 -9.87 18.69 -18.05
CA VAL A 785 -10.93 19.61 -17.59
C VAL A 785 -12.28 19.28 -18.21
N SER A 786 -12.30 18.78 -19.44
CA SER A 786 -13.51 18.30 -20.10
C SER A 786 -13.21 17.23 -21.15
N MET A 787 -14.17 16.34 -21.38
CA MET A 787 -14.17 15.33 -22.44
C MET A 787 -15.53 15.31 -23.12
N ALA A 788 -15.56 15.20 -24.44
CA ALA A 788 -16.78 14.93 -25.19
C ALA A 788 -16.53 13.80 -26.18
N CYS A 789 -17.52 12.92 -26.33
CA CYS A 789 -17.43 11.81 -27.26
C CYS A 789 -18.75 11.62 -28.00
N ARG A 790 -18.66 11.03 -29.20
CA ARG A 790 -19.81 10.59 -29.97
C ARG A 790 -19.44 9.28 -30.64
N PHE A 791 -19.99 8.18 -30.14
CA PHE A 791 -19.71 6.81 -30.60
C PHE A 791 -20.95 6.16 -31.25
N PRO A 792 -20.79 5.02 -31.94
CA PRO A 792 -21.92 4.21 -32.39
C PRO A 792 -22.92 3.90 -31.26
N GLY A 793 -24.15 3.53 -31.60
CA GLY A 793 -25.18 3.19 -30.60
C GLY A 793 -25.77 4.38 -29.84
N GLY A 794 -25.56 5.61 -30.30
CA GLY A 794 -26.13 6.83 -29.71
C GLY A 794 -25.40 7.35 -28.48
N VAL A 795 -24.21 6.82 -28.17
CA VAL A 795 -23.40 7.22 -27.03
C VAL A 795 -22.81 8.61 -27.25
N ASP A 796 -23.18 9.57 -26.40
CA ASP A 796 -22.75 10.97 -26.52
C ASP A 796 -22.03 11.54 -25.29
N SER A 797 -21.71 10.68 -24.31
CA SER A 797 -20.95 11.03 -23.10
C SER A 797 -20.00 9.91 -22.63
N PRO A 798 -18.90 10.24 -21.92
CA PRO A 798 -18.01 9.25 -21.34
C PRO A 798 -18.72 8.27 -20.40
N GLU A 799 -19.72 8.76 -19.66
CA GLU A 799 -20.55 7.96 -18.74
C GLU A 799 -21.37 6.91 -19.50
N GLU A 800 -21.93 7.28 -20.65
CA GLU A 800 -22.63 6.33 -21.51
C GLU A 800 -21.69 5.33 -22.18
N LEU A 801 -20.48 5.75 -22.57
CA LEU A 801 -19.46 4.83 -23.05
C LEU A 801 -19.12 3.79 -21.98
N TRP A 802 -18.85 4.24 -20.76
CA TRP A 802 -18.55 3.34 -19.65
C TRP A 802 -19.72 2.42 -19.32
N ARG A 803 -20.95 2.91 -19.42
CA ARG A 803 -22.16 2.08 -19.26
C ARG A 803 -22.22 0.98 -20.31
N VAL A 804 -22.02 1.30 -21.60
CA VAL A 804 -21.97 0.29 -22.67
C VAL A 804 -20.89 -0.75 -22.42
N VAL A 805 -19.69 -0.32 -22.00
CA VAL A 805 -18.57 -1.21 -21.71
C VAL A 805 -18.87 -2.11 -20.51
N ALA A 806 -19.39 -1.55 -19.42
CA ALA A 806 -19.73 -2.28 -18.20
C ALA A 806 -20.92 -3.24 -18.38
N GLU A 807 -21.86 -2.89 -19.26
CA GLU A 807 -23.02 -3.72 -19.64
C GLU A 807 -22.68 -4.72 -20.76
N GLU A 808 -21.43 -4.75 -21.24
CA GLU A 808 -20.96 -5.62 -22.34
C GLU A 808 -21.84 -5.53 -23.60
N ARG A 809 -22.41 -4.35 -23.87
CA ARG A 809 -23.34 -4.14 -24.98
C ARG A 809 -22.61 -4.12 -26.32
N ASP A 810 -23.04 -5.00 -27.23
CA ASP A 810 -22.61 -4.96 -28.63
C ASP A 810 -23.26 -3.76 -29.35
N LEU A 811 -22.41 -2.91 -29.92
CA LEU A 811 -22.82 -1.74 -30.70
C LEU A 811 -22.56 -1.91 -32.20
N ILE A 812 -22.13 -3.09 -32.64
CA ILE A 812 -21.94 -3.43 -34.05
C ILE A 812 -23.31 -3.65 -34.69
N GLY A 813 -23.65 -2.81 -35.66
CA GLY A 813 -24.85 -2.94 -36.47
C GLY A 813 -24.54 -3.37 -37.91
N PRO A 814 -25.54 -3.88 -38.65
CA PRO A 814 -25.43 -4.05 -40.10
C PRO A 814 -25.17 -2.71 -40.80
N PHE A 815 -24.64 -2.75 -42.03
CA PHE A 815 -24.40 -1.55 -42.83
C PHE A 815 -25.73 -0.79 -43.05
N PRO A 816 -25.82 0.52 -42.72
CA PRO A 816 -27.06 1.30 -42.83
C PRO A 816 -27.59 1.41 -44.27
N ASP A 817 -28.60 0.65 -44.64
CA ASP A 817 -29.19 0.52 -45.98
C ASP A 817 -29.75 1.82 -46.60
N ASP A 818 -29.82 2.90 -45.83
CA ASP A 818 -30.29 4.24 -46.23
C ASP A 818 -29.18 5.19 -46.72
N ARG A 819 -27.92 4.74 -46.76
CA ARG A 819 -26.77 5.60 -47.13
C ARG A 819 -26.26 5.41 -48.57
N GLY A 820 -26.96 4.61 -49.38
CA GLY A 820 -26.72 4.50 -50.82
C GLY A 820 -25.40 3.82 -51.20
N TRP A 821 -25.03 2.74 -50.51
CA TRP A 821 -23.89 1.89 -50.87
C TRP A 821 -24.02 1.24 -52.24
#